data_AF-A0AAN1VI29-F1
#
_entry.id   AF-A0AAN1VI29-F1
#
_cell.length_a   1.000
_cell.length_b   1.000
_cell.length_c   1.000
_cell.angle_alpha   90.00
_cell.angle_beta   90.00
_cell.angle_gamma   90.00
#
_symmetry.space_group_name_H-M   'P 1'
#
loop_
_entity.id
_entity.type
_entity.pdbx_description
1 polymer ?
#
loop_
_entity_poly.entity_id
_entity_poly.type
_entity_poly.pdbx_seq_one_letter_code
_entity_poly.pdbx_strand_id
1 'polypeptide(L)'
;MRQPSAITKERIMKKKDIEFLDVVALRGPNIWTYRPVLEAWVDIGALEECPSNVIPGFYERLTAWLPTLIEHRCSPGVRGGFLQRLREGTWPAHILEHVTLELQNLAGLPGGFGKARETSTVGVYKVVVRAWHEVVTRAALSTARDLVMAAIEDRPFDVDEAVSDLRRLVDRHCLGPSTACIVDAADDRDIAYTRLFEGNLVQFGYGARQRRIWTAETDRTSAIAEGISRDKDLTKTILETCGVPVPEGHLVDSAEQAWEAAERIGLPVVVKPYDGNHGRGVFTNLSTRQEVESAYAVAVDEGSGVIVERFVPGNEHRLLVVGDRMVAAAAGEPAWITGDGVSTVEALIDSQINTDPRRGRTEDHPLNPVRLDSAARLEIARQGLSADSVPAAGRRVLIQRSGNVAFDVTDRVHPDTAELVALAARAVGLDIAGVDLVAEDISRPLQEQRGAIVEVNAGPGLLMHLKPADGTPRPVGRAIVDHLFPEGEDGRIPIVGVTGTNGKTVVARLISRLLHLSGKQTGLACSEGLYLNKRLVQKGDCANWAAGRRVLMNRNVEAAVIENDSGVILGQGLAYDRCQVGVVTNIDEGDHLGDFDINETERLFTVFRTQVDVVLPTGAAVLNARDPRVVEMAELCDGEVLFFGIDPQLPPLARHRADGKRAVFIRDGQIVLARGEHEEKLADIAAVPLTHGARVDFQTENVLAAVAAAWALDIPVDLIRAGIETFDIDQADAPWQFTLFQRDGVTVVVDDVHNAPGLRALSAAVRRFPAKRRVAVYSAGADRRDADLVEQGRLLGQLFDLVVLYDDATVKSRRPAGQARALLRQGLEDSGRPVRILDEPDHARAIQHVLDGRASDDFILLQSDEAFSGPTIDLVRRWIQQ
;
A
#
# COMPACT_ATOMS: atom_id res chain seq x y z
N MET A 1 -39.27 44.91 31.20
CA MET A 1 -38.80 45.73 30.05
C MET A 1 -37.28 45.76 30.03
N ARG A 2 -36.67 44.88 29.25
CA ARG A 2 -35.34 45.06 28.62
C ARG A 2 -35.41 44.36 27.27
N GLN A 3 -34.93 45.05 26.24
CA GLN A 3 -35.14 44.79 24.82
C GLN A 3 -34.54 43.45 24.33
N PRO A 4 -35.10 42.86 23.26
CA PRO A 4 -34.45 41.78 22.53
C PRO A 4 -33.35 42.39 21.64
N SER A 5 -32.10 41.96 21.79
CA SER A 5 -31.00 42.39 20.92
C SER A 5 -30.19 41.20 20.44
N ALA A 6 -30.09 41.12 19.10
CA ALA A 6 -29.09 40.39 18.31
C ALA A 6 -29.36 38.90 17.98
N ILE A 7 -30.49 38.62 17.32
CA ILE A 7 -30.61 37.49 16.38
C ILE A 7 -30.19 37.91 14.95
N THR A 8 -29.60 39.09 14.78
CA THR A 8 -29.17 39.61 13.48
C THR A 8 -27.83 40.32 13.63
N LYS A 9 -26.73 39.56 13.56
CA LYS A 9 -25.39 40.04 13.18
C LYS A 9 -24.28 38.97 13.09
N GLU A 10 -24.58 37.68 13.27
CA GLU A 10 -23.68 36.57 12.92
C GLU A 10 -24.22 35.74 11.76
N ARG A 11 -24.62 36.42 10.69
CA ARG A 11 -24.39 35.88 9.36
C ARG A 11 -22.89 36.08 9.15
N ILE A 12 -22.07 35.15 9.66
CA ILE A 12 -20.61 35.12 9.44
C ILE A 12 -20.42 35.47 7.96
N MET A 13 -19.73 36.58 7.69
CA MET A 13 -19.39 36.98 6.33
C MET A 13 -18.60 35.83 5.74
N LYS A 14 -19.26 34.91 5.02
CA LYS A 14 -18.60 33.76 4.40
C LYS A 14 -17.49 34.31 3.52
N LYS A 15 -16.24 33.97 3.86
CA LYS A 15 -15.06 34.39 3.10
C LYS A 15 -15.19 33.78 1.68
N LYS A 16 -14.77 34.51 0.66
CA LYS A 16 -14.58 33.94 -0.69
C LYS A 16 -13.25 33.19 -0.66
N ASP A 17 -13.28 31.96 -0.19
CA ASP A 17 -12.08 31.16 0.01
C ASP A 17 -12.38 29.67 -0.17
N ILE A 18 -11.33 28.89 -0.44
CA ILE A 18 -11.32 27.43 -0.45
C ILE A 18 -10.52 26.99 0.77
N GLU A 19 -11.21 26.43 1.77
CA GLU A 19 -10.63 25.96 3.02
C GLU A 19 -10.68 24.43 3.11
N PHE A 20 -9.56 23.82 3.51
CA PHE A 20 -9.51 22.39 3.80
C PHE A 20 -9.89 22.15 5.25
N LEU A 21 -11.07 21.57 5.48
CA LEU A 21 -11.56 21.18 6.80
C LEU A 21 -10.84 19.92 7.31
N ASP A 22 -10.61 18.97 6.41
CA ASP A 22 -9.87 17.75 6.68
C ASP A 22 -9.29 17.19 5.37
N VAL A 23 -8.22 16.41 5.46
CA VAL A 23 -7.59 15.75 4.31
C VAL A 23 -7.11 14.35 4.70
N VAL A 24 -7.88 13.37 4.29
CA VAL A 24 -7.75 11.95 4.63
C VAL A 24 -7.03 11.18 3.53
N ALA A 25 -6.10 10.31 3.90
CA ALA A 25 -5.39 9.45 2.96
C ALA A 25 -5.93 8.01 3.03
N LEU A 26 -6.58 7.57 1.96
CA LEU A 26 -7.08 6.21 1.78
C LEU A 26 -6.00 5.41 1.03
N ARG A 27 -5.32 4.51 1.73
CA ARG A 27 -4.04 3.90 1.35
C ARG A 27 -4.16 2.60 0.57
N GLY A 28 -5.36 2.04 0.47
CA GLY A 28 -5.67 0.84 -0.29
C GLY A 28 -7.08 0.93 -0.87
N PRO A 29 -7.67 -0.22 -1.26
CA PRO A 29 -9.06 -0.26 -1.72
C PRO A 29 -10.00 0.44 -0.74
N ASN A 30 -10.90 1.24 -1.30
CA ASN A 30 -11.79 2.12 -0.55
C ASN A 30 -13.09 2.34 -1.34
N ILE A 31 -14.02 3.12 -0.77
CA ILE A 31 -15.35 3.37 -1.33
C ILE A 31 -15.34 4.08 -2.71
N TRP A 32 -14.21 4.69 -3.09
CA TRP A 32 -14.09 5.44 -4.34
C TRP A 32 -13.46 4.61 -5.45
N THR A 33 -12.43 3.81 -5.13
CA THR A 33 -11.64 3.04 -6.09
C THR A 33 -10.74 2.01 -5.37
N TYR A 34 -10.19 1.06 -6.13
CA TYR A 34 -9.20 0.09 -5.65
C TYR A 34 -7.82 0.70 -5.38
N ARG A 35 -7.54 1.88 -5.93
CA ARG A 35 -6.23 2.54 -5.82
C ARG A 35 -6.22 3.56 -4.67
N PRO A 36 -5.04 3.91 -4.13
CA PRO A 36 -4.95 4.94 -3.10
C PRO A 36 -5.46 6.31 -3.58
N VAL A 37 -6.17 7.01 -2.71
CA VAL A 37 -6.70 8.36 -2.97
C VAL A 37 -6.50 9.28 -1.76
N LEU A 38 -6.48 10.57 -2.03
CA LEU A 38 -6.60 11.62 -1.04
C LEU A 38 -8.04 12.17 -1.10
N GLU A 39 -8.77 12.11 0.01
CA GLU A 39 -10.10 12.73 0.18
C GLU A 39 -9.94 14.02 0.99
N ALA A 40 -10.17 15.16 0.35
CA ALA A 40 -10.18 16.46 1.00
C ALA A 40 -11.62 16.94 1.23
N TRP A 41 -11.91 17.36 2.46
CA TRP A 41 -13.14 18.05 2.81
C TRP A 41 -12.92 19.54 2.62
N VAL A 42 -13.65 20.12 1.67
CA VAL A 42 -13.41 21.46 1.15
C VAL A 42 -14.63 22.33 1.40
N ASP A 43 -14.50 23.35 2.25
CA ASP A 43 -15.49 24.43 2.35
C ASP A 43 -15.13 25.52 1.34
N ILE A 44 -16.03 25.80 0.40
CA ILE A 44 -15.85 26.86 -0.60
C ILE A 44 -16.55 28.18 -0.21
N GLY A 45 -17.14 28.25 0.99
CA GLY A 45 -17.64 29.48 1.59
C GLY A 45 -18.64 30.23 0.71
N ALA A 46 -18.35 31.50 0.44
CA ALA A 46 -19.18 32.34 -0.43
C ALA A 46 -19.00 32.05 -1.94
N LEU A 47 -18.03 31.22 -2.31
CA LEU A 47 -17.83 30.82 -3.70
C LEU A 47 -18.89 29.83 -4.19
N GLU A 48 -19.70 29.27 -3.30
CA GLU A 48 -20.90 28.49 -3.65
C GLU A 48 -21.86 29.30 -4.55
N GLU A 49 -21.92 30.62 -4.36
CA GLU A 49 -22.73 31.54 -5.19
C GLU A 49 -21.95 32.06 -6.42
N CYS A 50 -20.71 31.60 -6.65
CA CYS A 50 -19.81 32.07 -7.69
C CYS A 50 -19.29 30.92 -8.58
N PRO A 51 -20.16 30.23 -9.36
CA PRO A 51 -19.68 29.23 -10.33
C PRO A 51 -18.75 29.86 -11.38
N SER A 52 -17.91 29.03 -12.02
CA SER A 52 -16.84 29.50 -12.92
C SER A 52 -17.28 30.48 -14.01
N ASN A 53 -18.50 30.34 -14.54
CA ASN A 53 -19.04 31.15 -15.63
C ASN A 53 -19.48 32.57 -15.19
N VAL A 54 -19.57 32.85 -13.89
CA VAL A 54 -19.87 34.19 -13.38
C VAL A 54 -18.63 34.96 -12.92
N ILE A 55 -17.45 34.33 -12.95
CA ILE A 55 -16.18 34.94 -12.56
C ILE A 55 -15.49 35.52 -13.80
N PRO A 56 -15.35 36.86 -13.93
CA PRO A 56 -14.81 37.48 -15.14
C PRO A 56 -13.36 37.05 -15.44
N GLY A 57 -13.11 36.61 -16.67
CA GLY A 57 -11.77 36.22 -17.15
C GLY A 57 -11.23 34.91 -16.57
N PHE A 58 -12.00 34.20 -15.74
CA PHE A 58 -11.52 32.99 -15.05
C PHE A 58 -11.13 31.88 -16.03
N TYR A 59 -11.99 31.65 -17.04
CA TYR A 59 -11.77 30.63 -18.06
C TYR A 59 -10.48 30.89 -18.84
N GLU A 60 -10.29 32.13 -19.30
CA GLU A 60 -9.14 32.56 -20.10
C GLU A 60 -7.85 32.43 -19.30
N ARG A 61 -7.84 32.86 -18.03
CA ARG A 61 -6.66 32.72 -17.16
C ARG A 61 -6.28 31.26 -16.93
N LEU A 62 -7.25 30.43 -16.52
CA LEU A 62 -6.97 29.03 -16.18
C LEU A 62 -6.49 28.23 -17.40
N THR A 63 -7.07 28.48 -18.59
CA THR A 63 -6.68 27.79 -19.82
C THR A 63 -5.37 28.30 -20.41
N ALA A 64 -5.00 29.56 -20.18
CA ALA A 64 -3.68 30.06 -20.53
C ALA A 64 -2.58 29.48 -19.64
N TRP A 65 -2.86 29.33 -18.34
CA TRP A 65 -1.94 28.75 -17.36
C TRP A 65 -1.77 27.24 -17.49
N LEU A 66 -2.85 26.52 -17.78
CA LEU A 66 -2.86 25.05 -17.88
C LEU A 66 -3.50 24.61 -19.21
N PRO A 67 -2.81 24.81 -20.36
CA PRO A 67 -3.37 24.53 -21.68
C PRO A 67 -3.72 23.06 -21.89
N THR A 68 -3.02 22.15 -21.21
CA THR A 68 -3.20 20.70 -21.27
C THR A 68 -4.45 20.19 -20.54
N LEU A 69 -5.18 21.06 -19.81
CA LEU A 69 -6.54 20.77 -19.31
C LEU A 69 -7.53 20.39 -20.43
N ILE A 70 -7.22 20.71 -21.70
CA ILE A 70 -7.99 20.22 -22.85
C ILE A 70 -8.06 18.69 -22.91
N GLU A 71 -7.10 17.97 -22.35
CA GLU A 71 -7.12 16.50 -22.31
C GLU A 71 -8.08 15.94 -21.25
N HIS A 72 -8.49 16.77 -20.27
CA HIS A 72 -9.39 16.33 -19.21
C HIS A 72 -10.81 16.09 -19.73
N ARG A 73 -11.30 14.90 -19.43
CA ARG A 73 -12.69 14.49 -19.65
C ARG A 73 -13.49 14.69 -18.36
N CYS A 74 -14.79 14.96 -18.49
CA CYS A 74 -15.71 15.10 -17.36
C CYS A 74 -17.02 14.35 -17.73
N SER A 75 -18.17 14.74 -17.17
CA SER A 75 -19.49 14.15 -17.49
C SER A 75 -19.77 14.01 -19.00
N PRO A 76 -19.34 14.92 -19.90
CA PRO A 76 -19.52 14.73 -21.34
C PRO A 76 -18.73 13.56 -21.96
N GLY A 77 -17.73 13.02 -21.27
CA GLY A 77 -16.92 11.87 -21.73
C GLY A 77 -15.96 12.14 -22.90
N VAL A 78 -15.93 13.37 -23.42
CA VAL A 78 -15.12 13.78 -24.58
C VAL A 78 -13.89 14.60 -24.17
N ARG A 79 -12.87 14.64 -25.05
CA ARG A 79 -11.72 15.54 -24.92
C ARG A 79 -12.21 17.00 -24.82
N GLY A 80 -11.70 17.75 -23.85
CA GLY A 80 -12.15 19.10 -23.54
C GLY A 80 -13.46 19.18 -22.76
N GLY A 81 -14.03 18.05 -22.35
CA GLY A 81 -15.30 18.00 -21.61
C GLY A 81 -15.26 18.77 -20.30
N PHE A 82 -14.11 18.84 -19.61
CA PHE A 82 -13.95 19.69 -18.43
C PHE A 82 -14.01 21.18 -18.80
N LEU A 83 -13.31 21.62 -19.84
CA LEU A 83 -13.33 23.01 -20.29
C LEU A 83 -14.73 23.45 -20.75
N GLN A 84 -15.53 22.54 -21.31
CA GLN A 84 -16.94 22.79 -21.60
C GLN A 84 -17.72 23.10 -20.31
N ARG A 85 -17.60 22.25 -19.28
CA ARG A 85 -18.24 22.48 -17.97
C ARG A 85 -17.76 23.77 -17.30
N LEU A 86 -16.49 24.10 -17.48
CA LEU A 86 -15.92 25.34 -16.97
C LEU A 86 -16.57 26.59 -17.59
N ARG A 87 -16.91 26.54 -18.89
CA ARG A 87 -17.67 27.62 -19.55
C ARG A 87 -19.15 27.63 -19.18
N GLU A 88 -19.76 26.46 -19.04
CA GLU A 88 -21.18 26.33 -18.66
C GLU A 88 -21.44 26.79 -17.22
N GLY A 89 -20.44 26.63 -16.34
CA GLY A 89 -20.53 26.93 -14.92
C GLY A 89 -20.33 25.67 -14.08
N THR A 90 -19.28 25.68 -13.27
CA THR A 90 -19.02 24.64 -12.27
C THR A 90 -18.38 25.24 -11.02
N TRP A 91 -18.49 24.51 -9.90
CA TRP A 91 -18.04 24.97 -8.59
C TRP A 91 -16.54 24.80 -8.36
N PRO A 92 -15.91 25.68 -7.53
CA PRO A 92 -14.49 25.62 -7.20
C PRO A 92 -13.99 24.26 -6.71
N ALA A 93 -14.79 23.50 -5.95
CA ALA A 93 -14.38 22.17 -5.50
C ALA A 93 -14.15 21.18 -6.66
N HIS A 94 -14.99 21.23 -7.69
CA HIS A 94 -14.81 20.43 -8.91
C HIS A 94 -13.67 20.95 -9.79
N ILE A 95 -13.41 22.27 -9.79
CA ILE A 95 -12.25 22.85 -10.49
C ILE A 95 -10.96 22.41 -9.80
N LEU A 96 -10.93 22.45 -8.46
CA LEU A 96 -9.81 22.01 -7.64
C LEU A 96 -9.41 20.58 -7.97
N GLU A 97 -10.38 19.66 -8.05
CA GLU A 97 -10.15 18.27 -8.48
C GLU A 97 -9.32 18.20 -9.78
N HIS A 98 -9.78 18.85 -10.84
CA HIS A 98 -9.13 18.81 -12.14
C HIS A 98 -7.77 19.50 -12.16
N VAL A 99 -7.63 20.63 -11.46
CA VAL A 99 -6.36 21.37 -11.38
C VAL A 99 -5.32 20.57 -10.59
N THR A 100 -5.70 19.90 -9.50
CA THR A 100 -4.79 19.02 -8.75
C THR A 100 -4.27 17.89 -9.62
N LEU A 101 -5.16 17.20 -10.34
CA LEU A 101 -4.75 16.13 -11.26
C LEU A 101 -3.83 16.64 -12.38
N GLU A 102 -4.09 17.84 -12.89
CA GLU A 102 -3.28 18.42 -13.95
C GLU A 102 -1.88 18.81 -13.46
N LEU A 103 -1.77 19.39 -12.27
CA LEU A 103 -0.46 19.67 -11.66
C LEU A 103 0.32 18.37 -11.40
N GLN A 104 -0.35 17.28 -11.03
CA GLN A 104 0.29 15.96 -10.92
C GLN A 104 0.80 15.46 -12.29
N ASN A 105 -0.01 15.58 -13.36
CA ASN A 105 0.40 15.22 -14.72
C ASN A 105 1.65 15.99 -15.16
N LEU A 106 1.65 17.31 -15.00
CA LEU A 106 2.78 18.18 -15.36
C LEU A 106 4.03 17.89 -14.53
N ALA A 107 3.86 17.40 -13.30
CA ALA A 107 4.95 16.94 -12.44
C ALA A 107 5.48 15.54 -12.78
N GLY A 108 4.95 14.87 -13.81
CA GLY A 108 5.41 13.55 -14.26
C GLY A 108 4.66 12.37 -13.64
N LEU A 109 3.50 12.59 -13.02
CA LEU A 109 2.64 11.54 -12.47
C LEU A 109 1.40 11.36 -13.36
N PRO A 110 1.45 10.49 -14.40
CA PRO A 110 0.46 10.49 -15.47
C PRO A 110 -0.91 9.95 -15.04
N GLY A 111 -1.96 10.55 -15.60
CA GLY A 111 -3.34 10.12 -15.42
C GLY A 111 -3.91 10.46 -14.04
N GLY A 112 -5.13 10.02 -13.77
CA GLY A 112 -5.75 10.31 -12.48
C GLY A 112 -7.21 9.91 -12.41
N PHE A 113 -7.61 9.40 -11.25
CA PHE A 113 -9.00 9.32 -10.84
C PHE A 113 -9.30 10.57 -10.01
N GLY A 114 -10.41 11.23 -10.31
CA GLY A 114 -10.90 12.41 -9.60
C GLY A 114 -12.40 12.30 -9.36
N LYS A 115 -12.87 12.86 -8.24
CA LYS A 115 -14.30 13.04 -7.99
C LYS A 115 -14.58 14.15 -6.98
N ALA A 116 -15.46 15.08 -7.32
CA ALA A 116 -16.05 16.03 -6.39
C ALA A 116 -17.51 15.66 -6.08
N ARG A 117 -17.85 15.64 -4.79
CA ARG A 117 -19.22 15.37 -4.30
C ARG A 117 -19.58 16.32 -3.18
N GLU A 118 -20.74 16.96 -3.28
CA GLU A 118 -21.28 17.78 -2.20
C GLU A 118 -21.65 16.89 -1.00
N THR A 119 -21.46 17.40 0.21
CA THR A 119 -21.87 16.75 1.47
C THR A 119 -23.32 17.12 1.83
N SER A 120 -23.83 16.65 2.96
CA SER A 120 -25.10 17.17 3.51
C SER A 120 -25.06 18.66 3.89
N THR A 121 -23.86 19.27 3.96
CA THR A 121 -23.68 20.69 4.26
C THR A 121 -23.40 21.48 2.98
N VAL A 122 -24.30 22.41 2.66
CA VAL A 122 -24.19 23.27 1.46
C VAL A 122 -22.88 24.06 1.46
N GLY A 123 -22.15 23.98 0.36
CA GLY A 123 -20.84 24.62 0.19
C GLY A 123 -19.66 23.79 0.70
N VAL A 124 -19.90 22.61 1.27
CA VAL A 124 -18.86 21.67 1.71
C VAL A 124 -18.85 20.45 0.80
N TYR A 125 -17.69 20.14 0.24
CA TYR A 125 -17.49 19.08 -0.75
C TYR A 125 -16.42 18.10 -0.31
N LYS A 126 -16.58 16.83 -0.69
CA LYS A 126 -15.49 15.85 -0.74
C LYS A 126 -14.84 15.92 -2.12
N VAL A 127 -13.57 16.32 -2.16
CA VAL A 127 -12.73 16.31 -3.36
C VAL A 127 -11.75 15.16 -3.24
N VAL A 128 -11.90 14.18 -4.12
CA VAL A 128 -11.13 12.94 -4.14
C VAL A 128 -10.20 12.96 -5.34
N VAL A 129 -8.91 12.71 -5.12
CA VAL A 129 -7.90 12.62 -6.19
C VAL A 129 -7.00 11.41 -5.98
N ARG A 130 -6.54 10.80 -7.08
CA ARG A 130 -5.58 9.69 -7.03
C ARG A 130 -4.29 10.10 -6.31
N ALA A 131 -3.90 9.32 -5.30
CA ALA A 131 -2.70 9.56 -4.52
C ALA A 131 -1.58 8.61 -4.95
N TRP A 132 -0.63 9.12 -5.76
CA TRP A 132 0.60 8.38 -6.11
C TRP A 132 1.56 8.29 -4.92
N HIS A 133 1.69 9.41 -4.20
CA HIS A 133 2.40 9.51 -2.94
C HIS A 133 1.72 10.59 -2.10
N GLU A 134 1.49 10.34 -0.81
CA GLU A 134 0.69 11.22 0.05
C GLU A 134 1.26 12.64 0.11
N VAL A 135 2.57 12.78 0.34
CA VAL A 135 3.23 14.10 0.44
C VAL A 135 3.12 14.91 -0.86
N VAL A 136 3.35 14.27 -2.01
CA VAL A 136 3.31 14.93 -3.31
C VAL A 136 1.88 15.35 -3.65
N THR A 137 0.91 14.48 -3.36
CA THR A 137 -0.51 14.72 -3.65
C THR A 137 -1.06 15.83 -2.77
N ARG A 138 -0.70 15.88 -1.47
CA ARG A 138 -1.05 16.99 -0.57
C ARG A 138 -0.47 18.31 -1.06
N ALA A 139 0.80 18.32 -1.49
CA ALA A 139 1.41 19.51 -2.07
C ALA A 139 0.68 19.96 -3.34
N ALA A 140 0.39 19.04 -4.27
CA ALA A 140 -0.35 19.35 -5.49
C ALA A 140 -1.77 19.89 -5.19
N LEU A 141 -2.45 19.36 -4.17
CA LEU A 141 -3.76 19.84 -3.73
C LEU A 141 -3.69 21.27 -3.18
N SER A 142 -2.71 21.57 -2.31
CA SER A 142 -2.49 22.93 -1.80
C SER A 142 -2.12 23.91 -2.90
N THR A 143 -1.19 23.54 -3.79
CA THR A 143 -0.80 24.36 -4.96
C THR A 143 -1.99 24.59 -5.89
N ALA A 144 -2.82 23.58 -6.13
CA ALA A 144 -4.04 23.73 -6.93
C ALA A 144 -5.03 24.72 -6.30
N ARG A 145 -5.21 24.67 -4.98
CA ARG A 145 -6.04 25.64 -4.26
C ARG A 145 -5.51 27.06 -4.44
N ASP A 146 -4.21 27.26 -4.32
CA ASP A 146 -3.58 28.58 -4.47
C ASP A 146 -3.70 29.11 -5.91
N LEU A 147 -3.49 28.24 -6.90
CA LEU A 147 -3.66 28.55 -8.32
C LEU A 147 -5.11 28.92 -8.64
N VAL A 148 -6.08 28.13 -8.18
CA VAL A 148 -7.51 28.41 -8.38
C VAL A 148 -7.89 29.72 -7.72
N MET A 149 -7.46 29.98 -6.47
CA MET A 149 -7.72 31.25 -5.80
C MET A 149 -7.08 32.43 -6.53
N ALA A 150 -5.84 32.30 -7.01
CA ALA A 150 -5.20 33.34 -7.83
C ALA A 150 -5.98 33.62 -9.12
N ALA A 151 -6.49 32.57 -9.80
CA ALA A 151 -7.33 32.72 -10.98
C ALA A 151 -8.68 33.37 -10.65
N ILE A 152 -9.30 33.08 -9.50
CA ILE A 152 -10.56 33.71 -9.04
C ILE A 152 -10.34 35.19 -8.73
N GLU A 153 -9.22 35.52 -8.09
CA GLU A 153 -8.89 36.87 -7.60
C GLU A 153 -8.16 37.76 -8.62
N ASP A 154 -7.91 37.23 -9.82
CA ASP A 154 -7.15 37.92 -10.88
C ASP A 154 -5.74 38.34 -10.43
N ARG A 155 -5.06 37.45 -9.70
CA ARG A 155 -3.66 37.61 -9.27
C ARG A 155 -2.73 36.77 -10.16
N PRO A 156 -1.49 37.21 -10.43
CA PRO A 156 -0.52 36.39 -11.15
C PRO A 156 -0.17 35.12 -10.36
N PHE A 157 0.16 34.05 -11.08
CA PHE A 157 0.62 32.78 -10.53
C PHE A 157 1.72 32.19 -11.42
N ASP A 158 2.84 31.78 -10.84
CA ASP A 158 3.95 31.15 -11.57
C ASP A 158 3.74 29.63 -11.61
N VAL A 159 3.18 29.15 -12.73
CA VAL A 159 2.90 27.72 -12.92
C VAL A 159 4.18 26.93 -13.11
N ASP A 160 5.19 27.49 -13.78
CA ASP A 160 6.44 26.79 -14.07
C ASP A 160 7.25 26.53 -12.80
N GLU A 161 7.33 27.52 -11.90
CA GLU A 161 7.93 27.36 -10.57
C GLU A 161 7.18 26.31 -9.75
N ALA A 162 5.84 26.39 -9.71
CA ALA A 162 5.00 25.45 -8.98
C ALA A 162 5.16 24.00 -9.48
N VAL A 163 5.18 23.79 -10.80
CA VAL A 163 5.42 22.47 -11.41
C VAL A 163 6.86 22.01 -11.12
N SER A 164 7.85 22.89 -11.17
CA SER A 164 9.24 22.55 -10.82
C SER A 164 9.37 22.11 -9.36
N ASP A 165 8.64 22.72 -8.43
CA ASP A 165 8.60 22.31 -7.03
C ASP A 165 7.98 20.93 -6.86
N LEU A 166 6.87 20.67 -7.53
CA LEU A 166 6.23 19.36 -7.51
C LEU A 166 7.14 18.27 -8.12
N ARG A 167 7.86 18.55 -9.21
CA ARG A 167 8.86 17.63 -9.78
C ARG A 167 9.96 17.29 -8.78
N ARG A 168 10.50 18.28 -8.06
CA ARG A 168 11.50 18.03 -6.99
C ARG A 168 10.95 17.11 -5.89
N LEU A 169 9.66 17.23 -5.56
CA LEU A 169 9.01 16.32 -4.61
C LEU A 169 8.81 14.92 -5.20
N VAL A 170 8.45 14.82 -6.48
CA VAL A 170 8.36 13.54 -7.20
C VAL A 170 9.70 12.81 -7.18
N ASP A 171 10.79 13.47 -7.58
CA ASP A 171 12.13 12.88 -7.62
C ASP A 171 12.58 12.37 -6.24
N ARG A 172 12.17 13.06 -5.16
CA ARG A 172 12.50 12.69 -3.78
C ARG A 172 11.65 11.54 -3.24
N HIS A 173 10.35 11.53 -3.56
CA HIS A 173 9.36 10.70 -2.88
C HIS A 173 8.73 9.61 -3.74
N CYS A 174 8.95 9.60 -5.05
CA CYS A 174 8.47 8.57 -5.98
C CYS A 174 9.60 7.60 -6.34
N LEU A 175 9.27 6.54 -7.08
CA LEU A 175 10.25 5.52 -7.47
C LEU A 175 11.01 5.99 -8.71
N GLY A 176 12.33 5.80 -8.72
CA GLY A 176 13.14 6.04 -9.91
C GLY A 176 12.80 5.03 -11.02
N PRO A 177 13.17 5.31 -12.28
CA PRO A 177 12.71 4.59 -13.48
C PRO A 177 13.04 3.10 -13.46
N SER A 178 14.22 2.72 -12.96
CA SER A 178 14.61 1.30 -12.82
C SER A 178 13.67 0.54 -11.89
N THR A 179 13.36 1.09 -10.71
CA THR A 179 12.45 0.45 -9.75
C THR A 179 11.01 0.51 -10.24
N ALA A 180 10.59 1.66 -10.80
CA ALA A 180 9.25 1.87 -11.31
C ALA A 180 8.89 0.86 -12.40
N CYS A 181 9.79 0.55 -13.34
CA CYS A 181 9.49 -0.41 -14.40
C CYS A 181 9.24 -1.84 -13.89
N ILE A 182 9.87 -2.24 -12.78
CA ILE A 182 9.64 -3.54 -12.14
C ILE A 182 8.28 -3.52 -11.44
N VAL A 183 7.95 -2.40 -10.78
CA VAL A 183 6.66 -2.20 -10.13
C VAL A 183 5.51 -2.16 -11.12
N ASP A 184 5.65 -1.45 -12.23
CA ASP A 184 4.64 -1.38 -13.29
C ASP A 184 4.39 -2.77 -13.90
N ALA A 185 5.47 -3.54 -14.14
CA ALA A 185 5.35 -4.91 -14.62
C ALA A 185 4.68 -5.86 -13.60
N ALA A 186 4.79 -5.57 -12.30
CA ALA A 186 4.08 -6.29 -11.25
C ALA A 186 2.59 -5.90 -11.19
N ASP A 187 2.27 -4.61 -11.33
CA ASP A 187 0.88 -4.11 -11.44
C ASP A 187 0.17 -4.73 -12.65
N ASP A 188 0.84 -4.82 -13.81
CA ASP A 188 0.33 -5.46 -15.02
C ASP A 188 -0.01 -6.96 -14.83
N ARG A 189 0.66 -7.63 -13.89
CA ARG A 189 0.41 -9.03 -13.51
C ARG A 189 -0.54 -9.17 -12.31
N ASP A 190 -1.14 -8.07 -11.85
CA ASP A 190 -1.96 -8.01 -10.64
C ASP A 190 -1.21 -8.58 -9.42
N ILE A 191 0.07 -8.20 -9.26
CA ILE A 191 0.89 -8.54 -8.09
C ILE A 191 0.92 -7.35 -7.15
N ALA A 192 0.40 -7.54 -5.93
CA ALA A 192 0.38 -6.51 -4.91
C ALA A 192 1.81 -6.00 -4.64
N TYR A 193 1.99 -4.69 -4.52
CA TYR A 193 3.28 -4.11 -4.16
C TYR A 193 3.14 -3.00 -3.12
N THR A 194 4.24 -2.72 -2.44
CA THR A 194 4.33 -1.60 -1.50
C THR A 194 5.77 -1.16 -1.33
N ARG A 195 5.97 0.15 -1.42
CA ARG A 195 7.24 0.77 -1.07
C ARG A 195 7.45 0.69 0.44
N LEU A 196 8.56 0.09 0.87
CA LEU A 196 8.93 -0.01 2.27
C LEU A 196 9.82 1.19 2.63
N PHE A 197 9.33 2.06 3.53
CA PHE A 197 10.07 3.22 4.06
C PHE A 197 10.48 4.24 2.99
N GLU A 198 11.43 5.12 3.33
CA GLU A 198 12.07 6.05 2.39
C GLU A 198 13.14 5.32 1.57
N GLY A 199 13.21 5.55 0.26
CA GLY A 199 14.17 4.90 -0.65
C GLY A 199 13.55 3.87 -1.59
N ASN A 200 14.35 3.10 -2.32
CA ASN A 200 13.90 2.23 -3.42
C ASN A 200 13.66 0.76 -3.01
N LEU A 201 13.37 0.52 -1.73
CA LEU A 201 13.02 -0.80 -1.23
C LEU A 201 11.52 -1.06 -1.46
N VAL A 202 11.20 -2.11 -2.19
CA VAL A 202 9.82 -2.48 -2.52
C VAL A 202 9.56 -3.93 -2.12
N GLN A 203 8.41 -4.15 -1.49
CA GLN A 203 7.85 -5.47 -1.26
C GLN A 203 6.81 -5.78 -2.34
N PHE A 204 6.90 -6.96 -2.94
CA PHE A 204 5.87 -7.56 -3.77
C PHE A 204 5.21 -8.72 -3.01
N GLY A 205 3.90 -8.90 -3.17
CA GLY A 205 3.13 -9.88 -2.44
C GLY A 205 3.07 -9.64 -0.93
N TYR A 206 2.58 -10.65 -0.20
CA TYR A 206 2.34 -10.59 1.24
C TYR A 206 2.86 -11.82 1.98
N GLY A 207 3.13 -11.65 3.28
CA GLY A 207 3.43 -12.76 4.18
C GLY A 207 4.65 -13.56 3.74
N ALA A 208 4.56 -14.88 3.86
CA ALA A 208 5.60 -15.84 3.47
C ALA A 208 5.84 -15.95 1.96
N ARG A 209 4.92 -15.45 1.13
CA ARG A 209 5.02 -15.47 -0.34
C ARG A 209 5.57 -14.17 -0.93
N GLN A 210 5.82 -13.18 -0.07
CA GLN A 210 6.37 -11.91 -0.53
C GLN A 210 7.78 -12.07 -1.12
N ARG A 211 8.13 -11.19 -2.04
CA ARG A 211 9.50 -10.92 -2.51
C ARG A 211 9.87 -9.48 -2.21
N ARG A 212 11.16 -9.18 -2.16
CA ARG A 212 11.64 -7.81 -2.04
C ARG A 212 12.67 -7.50 -3.09
N ILE A 213 12.63 -6.25 -3.56
CA ILE A 213 13.70 -5.67 -4.36
C ILE A 213 14.21 -4.41 -3.67
N TRP A 214 15.49 -4.12 -3.85
CA TRP A 214 16.07 -2.82 -3.57
C TRP A 214 16.68 -2.30 -4.86
N THR A 215 16.03 -1.33 -5.50
CA THR A 215 16.31 -0.99 -6.92
C THR A 215 16.14 -2.21 -7.84
N ALA A 216 17.21 -2.73 -8.43
CA ALA A 216 17.18 -3.95 -9.25
C ALA A 216 17.71 -5.20 -8.53
N GLU A 217 18.26 -5.07 -7.31
CA GLU A 217 18.68 -6.23 -6.50
C GLU A 217 17.46 -6.92 -5.89
N THR A 218 17.51 -8.24 -5.73
CA THR A 218 16.42 -9.03 -5.18
C THR A 218 16.79 -9.62 -3.82
N ASP A 219 15.80 -10.18 -3.11
CA ASP A 219 16.04 -10.95 -1.89
C ASP A 219 16.70 -12.33 -2.13
N ARG A 220 17.03 -12.67 -3.38
CA ARG A 220 17.89 -13.82 -3.75
C ARG A 220 19.35 -13.41 -3.95
N THR A 221 19.64 -12.13 -4.15
CA THR A 221 21.00 -11.61 -4.21
C THR A 221 21.63 -11.69 -2.82
N SER A 222 22.64 -12.56 -2.65
CA SER A 222 23.29 -12.73 -1.34
C SER A 222 24.30 -11.62 -1.07
N ALA A 223 24.49 -11.26 0.22
CA ALA A 223 25.53 -10.30 0.62
C ALA A 223 26.94 -10.77 0.24
N ILE A 224 27.16 -12.09 0.08
CA ILE A 224 28.43 -12.64 -0.40
C ILE A 224 28.60 -12.33 -1.89
N ALA A 225 27.57 -12.54 -2.71
CA ALA A 225 27.62 -12.27 -4.14
C ALA A 225 27.77 -10.76 -4.44
N GLU A 226 27.08 -9.91 -3.67
CA GLU A 226 27.26 -8.46 -3.74
C GLU A 226 28.69 -8.06 -3.36
N GLY A 227 29.22 -8.62 -2.27
CA GLY A 227 30.61 -8.40 -1.85
C GLY A 227 31.62 -8.85 -2.89
N ILE A 228 31.41 -10.01 -3.53
CA ILE A 228 32.25 -10.47 -4.65
C ILE A 228 32.19 -9.45 -5.78
N SER A 229 30.99 -9.02 -6.22
CA SER A 229 30.83 -8.11 -7.36
C SER A 229 31.53 -6.75 -7.18
N ARG A 230 31.71 -6.29 -5.93
CA ARG A 230 32.45 -5.06 -5.61
C ARG A 230 33.97 -5.25 -5.63
N ASP A 231 34.43 -6.48 -5.45
CA ASP A 231 35.85 -6.83 -5.50
C ASP A 231 36.21 -7.29 -6.91
N LYS A 232 36.84 -6.39 -7.68
CA LYS A 232 37.15 -6.64 -9.10
C LYS A 232 38.16 -7.76 -9.30
N ASP A 233 39.14 -7.90 -8.41
CA ASP A 233 40.19 -8.92 -8.52
C ASP A 233 39.64 -10.31 -8.15
N LEU A 234 38.86 -10.38 -7.08
CA LEU A 234 38.16 -11.61 -6.68
C LEU A 234 37.14 -12.03 -7.74
N THR A 235 36.33 -11.09 -8.24
CA THR A 235 35.38 -11.36 -9.33
C THR A 235 36.11 -11.95 -10.52
N LYS A 236 37.20 -11.33 -10.97
CA LYS A 236 38.01 -11.83 -12.09
C LYS A 236 38.58 -13.21 -11.84
N THR A 237 39.18 -13.44 -10.67
CA THR A 237 39.74 -14.75 -10.31
C THR A 237 38.68 -15.85 -10.39
N ILE A 238 37.46 -15.57 -9.92
CA ILE A 238 36.33 -16.50 -10.01
C ILE A 238 35.93 -16.73 -11.48
N LEU A 239 35.78 -15.66 -12.26
CA LEU A 239 35.43 -15.72 -13.67
C LEU A 239 36.46 -16.53 -14.48
N GLU A 240 37.77 -16.27 -14.31
CA GLU A 240 38.85 -17.00 -14.95
C GLU A 240 38.82 -18.49 -14.62
N THR A 241 38.62 -18.82 -13.34
CA THR A 241 38.52 -20.21 -12.87
C THR A 241 37.33 -20.94 -13.51
N CYS A 242 36.27 -20.21 -13.84
CA CYS A 242 35.09 -20.72 -14.55
C CYS A 242 35.24 -20.71 -16.09
N GLY A 243 36.40 -20.31 -16.63
CA GLY A 243 36.63 -20.26 -18.08
C GLY A 243 35.99 -19.06 -18.78
N VAL A 244 35.57 -18.04 -18.02
CA VAL A 244 35.06 -16.78 -18.56
C VAL A 244 36.23 -15.87 -18.92
N PRO A 245 36.31 -15.33 -20.15
CA PRO A 245 37.41 -14.47 -20.55
C PRO A 245 37.34 -13.11 -19.83
N VAL A 246 38.39 -12.75 -19.09
CA VAL A 246 38.57 -11.43 -18.48
C VAL A 246 39.92 -10.82 -18.90
N PRO A 247 40.11 -9.49 -18.78
CA PRO A 247 41.40 -8.88 -19.03
C PRO A 247 42.41 -9.28 -17.96
N GLU A 248 43.54 -9.85 -18.41
CA GLU A 248 44.72 -10.11 -17.57
C GLU A 248 45.16 -8.82 -16.88
N GLY A 249 45.37 -8.87 -15.56
CA GLY A 249 45.75 -7.70 -14.79
C GLY A 249 46.45 -8.00 -13.47
N HIS A 250 47.04 -6.95 -12.89
CA HIS A 250 47.75 -7.01 -11.61
C HIS A 250 47.46 -5.78 -10.75
N LEU A 251 47.23 -6.01 -9.46
CA LEU A 251 47.24 -4.98 -8.43
C LEU A 251 48.65 -4.40 -8.26
N VAL A 252 48.73 -3.08 -8.10
CA VAL A 252 49.98 -2.33 -7.99
C VAL A 252 49.87 -1.25 -6.91
N ASP A 253 50.96 -1.05 -6.16
CA ASP A 253 51.04 -0.11 -5.02
C ASP A 253 51.90 1.13 -5.32
N SER A 254 52.46 1.23 -6.54
CA SER A 254 53.25 2.41 -6.96
C SER A 254 53.24 2.59 -8.48
N ALA A 255 53.56 3.80 -8.94
CA ALA A 255 53.70 4.11 -10.35
C ALA A 255 54.79 3.25 -11.04
N GLU A 256 55.88 2.90 -10.34
CA GLU A 256 56.91 2.00 -10.88
C GLU A 256 56.35 0.59 -11.08
N GLN A 257 55.66 0.04 -10.07
CA GLN A 257 55.01 -1.26 -10.19
C GLN A 257 53.93 -1.28 -11.28
N ALA A 258 53.22 -0.15 -11.47
CA ALA A 258 52.26 0.00 -12.55
C ALA A 258 52.93 -0.14 -13.93
N TRP A 259 54.11 0.46 -14.10
CA TRP A 259 54.90 0.30 -15.32
C TRP A 259 55.44 -1.13 -15.49
N GLU A 260 56.00 -1.73 -14.43
CA GLU A 260 56.48 -3.12 -14.47
C GLU A 260 55.35 -4.11 -14.82
N ALA A 261 54.15 -3.90 -14.28
CA ALA A 261 52.97 -4.67 -14.63
C ALA A 261 52.57 -4.46 -16.10
N ALA A 262 52.63 -3.22 -16.60
CA ALA A 262 52.34 -2.90 -17.99
C ALA A 262 53.31 -3.58 -18.97
N GLU A 263 54.61 -3.62 -18.64
CA GLU A 263 55.62 -4.33 -19.44
C GLU A 263 55.40 -5.84 -19.45
N ARG A 264 54.95 -6.41 -18.32
CA ARG A 264 54.68 -7.84 -18.19
C ARG A 264 53.44 -8.28 -18.99
N ILE A 265 52.35 -7.51 -18.88
CA ILE A 265 51.10 -7.76 -19.60
C ILE A 265 51.28 -7.53 -21.11
N GLY A 266 52.05 -6.50 -21.47
CA GLY A 266 52.25 -6.03 -22.83
C GLY A 266 51.31 -4.88 -23.19
N LEU A 267 51.87 -3.84 -23.81
CA LEU A 267 51.17 -2.61 -24.19
C LEU A 267 50.26 -2.83 -25.42
N PRO A 268 49.13 -2.08 -25.53
CA PRO A 268 48.66 -1.07 -24.57
C PRO A 268 47.94 -1.66 -23.33
N VAL A 269 47.86 -0.87 -22.26
CA VAL A 269 47.22 -1.24 -20.98
C VAL A 269 46.16 -0.24 -20.51
N VAL A 270 45.41 -0.62 -19.48
CA VAL A 270 44.40 0.17 -18.78
C VAL A 270 44.85 0.44 -17.35
N VAL A 271 44.90 1.73 -17.02
CA VAL A 271 44.96 2.43 -15.73
C VAL A 271 43.66 2.48 -14.93
N LYS A 272 43.35 1.72 -13.85
CA LYS A 272 42.08 1.99 -13.10
C LYS A 272 42.13 1.78 -11.58
N PRO A 273 41.26 2.44 -10.81
CA PRO A 273 41.14 2.19 -9.37
C PRO A 273 40.52 0.81 -9.11
N TYR A 274 40.92 0.20 -8.00
CA TYR A 274 40.48 -1.14 -7.57
C TYR A 274 38.96 -1.22 -7.34
N ASP A 275 38.41 -0.26 -6.60
CA ASP A 275 37.03 -0.20 -6.11
C ASP A 275 36.26 1.02 -6.64
N GLY A 276 36.79 1.67 -7.69
CA GLY A 276 36.16 2.84 -8.31
C GLY A 276 34.92 2.50 -9.13
N ASN A 277 33.89 3.34 -9.04
CA ASN A 277 32.63 3.22 -9.79
C ASN A 277 32.51 4.26 -10.93
N HIS A 278 31.65 3.98 -11.91
CA HIS A 278 31.27 4.91 -13.00
C HIS A 278 32.43 5.41 -13.87
N GLY A 279 33.49 4.62 -14.05
CA GLY A 279 34.61 5.00 -14.92
C GLY A 279 35.50 6.13 -14.39
N ARG A 280 35.32 6.58 -13.14
CA ARG A 280 36.19 7.59 -12.53
C ARG A 280 37.59 7.01 -12.31
N GLY A 281 38.61 7.80 -12.65
CA GLY A 281 40.01 7.38 -12.57
C GLY A 281 40.40 6.28 -13.59
N VAL A 282 39.55 5.95 -14.57
CA VAL A 282 39.84 4.92 -15.58
C VAL A 282 40.50 5.54 -16.81
N PHE A 283 41.70 5.08 -17.13
CA PHE A 283 42.50 5.52 -18.27
C PHE A 283 42.82 4.34 -19.18
N THR A 284 42.31 4.35 -20.42
CA THR A 284 42.46 3.24 -21.37
C THR A 284 43.49 3.53 -22.46
N ASN A 285 43.98 2.48 -23.11
CA ASN A 285 44.88 2.53 -24.27
C ASN A 285 46.21 3.28 -24.00
N LEU A 286 46.83 3.01 -22.85
CA LEU A 286 48.11 3.61 -22.46
C LEU A 286 49.27 2.83 -23.07
N SER A 287 50.15 3.52 -23.80
CA SER A 287 51.22 2.90 -24.60
C SER A 287 52.61 3.37 -24.22
N THR A 288 52.73 4.28 -23.23
CA THR A 288 54.01 4.83 -22.79
C THR A 288 54.11 4.88 -21.27
N ARG A 289 55.34 4.83 -20.76
CA ARG A 289 55.62 4.93 -19.33
C ARG A 289 55.03 6.19 -18.71
N GLN A 290 55.22 7.33 -19.36
CA GLN A 290 54.71 8.62 -18.88
C GLN A 290 53.17 8.62 -18.76
N GLU A 291 52.46 8.02 -19.72
CA GLU A 291 51.00 7.89 -19.66
C GLU A 291 50.56 7.00 -18.50
N VAL A 292 51.23 5.86 -18.27
CA VAL A 292 50.92 4.93 -17.18
C VAL A 292 51.17 5.56 -15.82
N GLU A 293 52.32 6.20 -15.61
CA GLU A 293 52.65 6.88 -14.36
C GLU A 293 51.68 8.05 -14.06
N SER A 294 51.31 8.81 -15.10
CA SER A 294 50.33 9.91 -14.96
C SER A 294 48.93 9.39 -14.63
N ALA A 295 48.51 8.30 -15.27
CA ALA A 295 47.23 7.66 -14.99
C ALA A 295 47.18 7.07 -13.58
N TYR A 296 48.26 6.44 -13.11
CA TYR A 296 48.38 5.92 -11.74
C TYR A 296 48.16 7.02 -10.70
N ALA A 297 48.81 8.19 -10.88
CA ALA A 297 48.71 9.30 -9.95
C ALA A 297 47.27 9.81 -9.77
N VAL A 298 46.42 9.70 -10.81
CA VAL A 298 45.01 10.05 -10.70
C VAL A 298 44.18 8.88 -10.17
N ALA A 299 44.45 7.65 -10.61
CA ALA A 299 43.69 6.47 -10.20
C ALA A 299 43.82 6.15 -8.70
N VAL A 300 45.00 6.39 -8.10
CA VAL A 300 45.25 6.14 -6.67
C VAL A 300 44.46 7.08 -5.76
N ASP A 301 44.13 8.29 -6.22
CA ASP A 301 43.34 9.26 -5.45
C ASP A 301 41.82 8.93 -5.50
N GLU A 302 41.41 8.04 -6.39
CA GLU A 302 40.00 7.70 -6.66
C GLU A 302 39.55 6.36 -6.04
N GLY A 303 40.45 5.61 -5.38
CA GLY A 303 40.14 4.30 -4.80
C GLY A 303 41.14 3.82 -3.75
N SER A 304 40.92 2.61 -3.23
CA SER A 304 41.78 1.99 -2.19
C SER A 304 43.02 1.25 -2.74
N GLY A 305 43.14 1.16 -4.07
CA GLY A 305 44.25 0.55 -4.78
C GLY A 305 44.14 0.79 -6.28
N VAL A 306 45.16 0.37 -7.05
CA VAL A 306 45.19 0.54 -8.52
C VAL A 306 45.46 -0.80 -9.18
N ILE A 307 44.76 -1.09 -10.27
CA ILE A 307 44.95 -2.27 -11.11
C ILE A 307 45.41 -1.85 -12.52
N VAL A 308 46.42 -2.56 -13.04
CA VAL A 308 46.88 -2.44 -14.42
C VAL A 308 46.38 -3.65 -15.19
N GLU A 309 45.68 -3.41 -16.30
CA GLU A 309 45.04 -4.48 -17.08
C GLU A 309 45.40 -4.40 -18.57
N ARG A 310 45.36 -5.54 -19.24
CA ARG A 310 45.46 -5.62 -20.71
C ARG A 310 44.36 -4.78 -21.36
N PHE A 311 44.72 -3.91 -22.31
CA PHE A 311 43.72 -3.20 -23.09
C PHE A 311 43.00 -4.16 -24.05
N VAL A 312 41.67 -4.17 -23.98
CA VAL A 312 40.79 -4.92 -24.89
C VAL A 312 40.29 -3.96 -25.97
N PRO A 313 40.58 -4.21 -27.26
CA PRO A 313 40.05 -3.39 -28.34
C PRO A 313 38.55 -3.67 -28.55
N GLY A 314 37.80 -2.62 -28.89
CA GLY A 314 36.37 -2.73 -29.21
C GLY A 314 35.52 -1.67 -28.54
N ASN A 315 34.21 -1.87 -28.60
CA ASN A 315 33.21 -1.03 -27.94
C ASN A 315 32.78 -1.67 -26.62
N GLU A 316 32.46 -0.83 -25.64
CA GLU A 316 31.85 -1.27 -24.39
C GLU A 316 30.39 -1.66 -24.61
N HIS A 317 30.01 -2.77 -24.00
CA HIS A 317 28.65 -3.28 -23.98
C HIS A 317 28.22 -3.53 -22.53
N ARG A 318 26.97 -3.19 -22.22
CA ARG A 318 26.33 -3.57 -20.96
C ARG A 318 25.21 -4.55 -21.26
N LEU A 319 25.31 -5.74 -20.70
CA LEU A 319 24.33 -6.80 -20.85
C LEU A 319 23.63 -7.02 -19.52
N LEU A 320 22.34 -7.28 -19.57
CA LEU A 320 21.52 -7.58 -18.41
C LEU A 320 21.22 -9.08 -18.39
N VAL A 321 21.60 -9.74 -17.30
CA VAL A 321 21.21 -11.12 -16.99
C VAL A 321 20.10 -11.09 -15.95
N VAL A 322 19.06 -11.89 -16.19
CA VAL A 322 17.99 -12.16 -15.23
C VAL A 322 17.79 -13.67 -15.16
N GLY A 323 17.96 -14.24 -13.97
CA GLY A 323 17.98 -15.67 -13.75
C GLY A 323 19.14 -16.34 -14.48
N ASP A 324 18.82 -17.16 -15.48
CA ASP A 324 19.78 -17.96 -16.25
C ASP A 324 20.05 -17.43 -17.66
N ARG A 325 19.50 -16.26 -18.02
CA ARG A 325 19.50 -15.74 -19.39
C ARG A 325 19.92 -14.28 -19.47
N MET A 326 20.61 -13.95 -20.55
CA MET A 326 20.76 -12.57 -21.00
C MET A 326 19.43 -12.10 -21.62
N VAL A 327 18.89 -11.00 -21.11
CA VAL A 327 17.56 -10.47 -21.51
C VAL A 327 17.65 -9.14 -22.26
N ALA A 328 18.76 -8.42 -22.14
CA ALA A 328 19.00 -7.18 -22.86
C ALA A 328 20.50 -6.92 -23.02
N ALA A 329 20.88 -6.20 -24.08
CA ALA A 329 22.23 -5.71 -24.29
C ALA A 329 22.18 -4.31 -24.92
N ALA A 330 23.01 -3.41 -24.40
CA ALA A 330 23.24 -2.10 -24.98
C ALA A 330 24.73 -1.95 -25.31
N ALA A 331 25.04 -1.23 -26.39
CA ALA A 331 26.38 -0.83 -26.77
C ALA A 331 26.59 0.65 -26.48
N GLY A 332 27.83 1.04 -26.15
CA GLY A 332 28.29 2.42 -26.23
C GLY A 332 28.74 2.76 -27.65
N GLU A 333 28.54 4.01 -28.06
CA GLU A 333 29.08 4.52 -29.32
C GLU A 333 30.15 5.60 -29.08
N PRO A 334 31.20 5.63 -29.91
CA PRO A 334 32.19 6.69 -29.86
C PRO A 334 31.60 8.02 -30.34
N ALA A 335 31.92 9.10 -29.63
CA ALA A 335 31.50 10.45 -29.99
C ALA A 335 32.54 11.11 -30.90
N TRP A 336 32.13 11.58 -32.08
CA TRP A 336 32.99 12.23 -33.07
C TRP A 336 32.50 13.63 -33.40
N ILE A 337 33.43 14.54 -33.67
CA ILE A 337 33.15 15.81 -34.37
C ILE A 337 33.84 15.80 -35.73
N THR A 338 33.35 16.63 -36.65
CA THR A 338 34.00 16.91 -37.94
C THR A 338 34.40 18.37 -38.00
N GLY A 339 35.68 18.64 -38.22
CA GLY A 339 36.21 19.99 -38.38
C GLY A 339 35.54 20.73 -39.53
N ASP A 340 35.20 21.99 -39.31
CA ASP A 340 34.73 22.94 -40.33
C ASP A 340 35.86 23.90 -40.77
N GLY A 341 37.04 23.81 -40.16
CA GLY A 341 38.19 24.70 -40.40
C GLY A 341 38.07 26.08 -39.75
N VAL A 342 37.03 26.34 -38.95
CA VAL A 342 36.76 27.65 -38.34
C VAL A 342 36.51 27.55 -36.84
N SER A 343 35.70 26.59 -36.40
CA SER A 343 35.26 26.45 -35.01
C SER A 343 36.25 25.64 -34.17
N THR A 344 36.34 25.96 -32.88
CA THR A 344 37.16 25.19 -31.93
C THR A 344 36.54 23.82 -31.64
N VAL A 345 37.33 22.87 -31.13
CA VAL A 345 36.83 21.56 -30.70
C VAL A 345 35.67 21.71 -29.71
N GLU A 346 35.76 22.61 -28.73
CA GLU A 346 34.68 22.87 -27.76
C GLU A 346 33.40 23.36 -28.45
N ALA A 347 33.50 24.34 -29.34
CA ALA A 347 32.34 24.85 -30.09
C ALA A 347 31.72 23.78 -31.02
N LEU A 348 32.54 22.89 -31.59
CA LEU A 348 32.09 21.79 -32.42
C LEU A 348 31.38 20.71 -31.60
N ILE A 349 31.81 20.43 -30.37
CA ILE A 349 31.08 19.52 -29.46
C ILE A 349 29.69 20.09 -29.19
N ASP A 350 29.60 21.38 -28.84
CA ASP A 350 28.32 22.00 -28.52
C ASP A 350 27.38 22.07 -29.72
N SER A 351 27.89 22.39 -30.91
CA SER A 351 27.09 22.56 -32.12
C SER A 351 26.74 21.26 -32.85
N GLN A 352 27.60 20.23 -32.81
CA GLN A 352 27.40 18.97 -33.54
C GLN A 352 26.91 17.81 -32.66
N ILE A 353 27.24 17.79 -31.37
CA ILE A 353 26.92 16.68 -30.47
C ILE A 353 25.84 17.07 -29.47
N ASN A 354 26.01 18.17 -28.74
CA ASN A 354 25.09 18.56 -27.67
C ASN A 354 23.78 19.21 -28.16
N THR A 355 23.65 19.45 -29.47
CA THR A 355 22.37 19.85 -30.11
C THR A 355 21.40 18.69 -30.31
N ASP A 356 21.84 17.44 -30.10
CA ASP A 356 20.95 16.26 -30.16
C ASP A 356 19.86 16.36 -29.09
N PRO A 357 18.56 16.38 -29.45
CA PRO A 357 17.47 16.50 -28.49
C PRO A 357 17.36 15.30 -27.53
N ARG A 358 18.03 14.18 -27.83
CA ARG A 358 18.14 13.02 -26.93
C ARG A 358 19.15 13.27 -25.80
N ARG A 359 19.93 14.36 -25.84
CA ARG A 359 20.91 14.70 -24.80
C ARG A 359 20.33 15.68 -23.78
N GLY A 360 20.43 15.33 -22.51
CA GLY A 360 19.99 16.21 -21.44
C GLY A 360 20.46 15.76 -20.06
N ARG A 361 20.15 16.59 -19.06
CA ARG A 361 20.64 16.40 -17.68
C ARG A 361 19.68 15.62 -16.79
N THR A 362 18.50 15.26 -17.31
CA THR A 362 17.46 14.53 -16.59
C THR A 362 17.37 13.10 -17.12
N GLU A 363 16.77 12.21 -16.33
CA GLU A 363 16.57 10.79 -16.69
C GLU A 363 15.61 10.56 -17.87
N ASP A 364 14.97 11.64 -18.36
CA ASP A 364 14.17 11.61 -19.59
C ASP A 364 15.02 11.52 -20.86
N HIS A 365 16.29 11.89 -20.76
CA HIS A 365 17.21 11.93 -21.88
C HIS A 365 18.10 10.68 -21.86
N PRO A 366 18.07 9.83 -22.90
CA PRO A 366 18.85 8.61 -22.93
C PRO A 366 20.36 8.86 -23.07
N LEU A 367 20.75 10.08 -23.43
CA LEU A 367 22.15 10.49 -23.56
C LEU A 367 22.47 11.67 -22.63
N ASN A 368 23.65 11.63 -22.04
CA ASN A 368 24.23 12.78 -21.33
C ASN A 368 24.88 13.76 -22.30
N PRO A 369 24.92 15.07 -22.00
CA PRO A 369 25.75 16.03 -22.73
C PRO A 369 27.23 15.64 -22.65
N VAL A 370 27.94 15.74 -23.78
CA VAL A 370 29.39 15.54 -23.81
C VAL A 370 30.08 16.76 -23.22
N ARG A 371 31.01 16.54 -22.29
CA ARG A 371 31.79 17.59 -21.61
C ARG A 371 33.29 17.31 -21.77
N LEU A 372 34.10 18.37 -21.73
CA LEU A 372 35.56 18.29 -21.77
C LEU A 372 36.16 17.94 -20.40
N ASP A 373 35.90 16.73 -19.94
CA ASP A 373 36.54 16.13 -18.76
C ASP A 373 38.00 15.68 -19.03
N SER A 374 38.67 15.13 -18.02
CA SER A 374 40.06 14.67 -18.12
C SER A 374 40.24 13.57 -19.18
N ALA A 375 39.28 12.66 -19.32
CA ALA A 375 39.32 11.58 -20.30
C ALA A 375 39.14 12.09 -21.73
N ALA A 376 38.15 12.96 -21.98
CA ALA A 376 37.92 13.58 -23.28
C ALA A 376 39.12 14.45 -23.70
N ARG A 377 39.70 15.23 -22.77
CA ARG A 377 40.91 16.03 -23.04
C ARG A 377 42.10 15.17 -23.41
N LEU A 378 42.31 14.04 -22.73
CA LEU A 378 43.37 13.09 -23.07
C LEU A 378 43.17 12.51 -24.47
N GLU A 379 41.95 12.14 -24.84
CA GLU A 379 41.65 11.59 -26.17
C GLU A 379 41.85 12.62 -27.30
N ILE A 380 41.48 13.88 -27.05
CA ILE A 380 41.74 14.98 -27.98
C ILE A 380 43.26 15.23 -28.10
N ALA A 381 43.99 15.22 -26.99
CA ALA A 381 45.44 15.42 -26.96
C ALA A 381 46.21 14.34 -27.72
N ARG A 382 45.77 13.07 -27.66
CA ARG A 382 46.32 11.96 -28.46
C ARG A 382 46.26 12.19 -29.96
N GLN A 383 45.32 13.01 -30.41
CA GLN A 383 45.17 13.38 -31.82
C GLN A 383 45.92 14.68 -32.16
N GLY A 384 46.76 15.18 -31.24
CA GLY A 384 47.54 16.41 -31.42
C GLY A 384 46.69 17.67 -31.40
N LEU A 385 45.57 17.66 -30.68
CA LEU A 385 44.64 18.78 -30.57
C LEU A 385 44.42 19.17 -29.10
N SER A 386 43.84 20.34 -28.88
CA SER A 386 43.33 20.84 -27.59
C SER A 386 41.88 21.31 -27.74
N ALA A 387 41.21 21.66 -26.63
CA ALA A 387 39.87 22.23 -26.65
C ALA A 387 39.74 23.47 -27.57
N ASP A 388 40.79 24.31 -27.59
CA ASP A 388 40.86 25.55 -28.37
C ASP A 388 41.38 25.34 -29.80
N SER A 389 41.79 24.12 -30.15
CA SER A 389 42.26 23.84 -31.51
C SER A 389 41.12 23.92 -32.51
N VAL A 390 41.40 24.42 -33.72
CA VAL A 390 40.46 24.41 -34.85
C VAL A 390 40.82 23.26 -35.78
N PRO A 391 40.05 22.15 -35.80
CA PRO A 391 40.33 21.03 -36.68
C PRO A 391 40.13 21.42 -38.14
N ALA A 392 41.04 21.01 -39.02
CA ALA A 392 40.93 21.26 -40.46
C ALA A 392 39.59 20.77 -41.02
N ALA A 393 39.06 21.47 -42.03
CA ALA A 393 37.79 21.12 -42.66
C ALA A 393 37.77 19.65 -43.14
N GLY A 394 36.76 18.89 -42.71
CA GLY A 394 36.60 17.46 -43.01
C GLY A 394 37.42 16.51 -42.11
N ARG A 395 38.28 17.02 -41.22
CA ARG A 395 39.02 16.18 -40.26
C ARG A 395 38.06 15.68 -39.18
N ARG A 396 37.90 14.36 -39.07
CA ARG A 396 37.19 13.74 -37.95
C ARG A 396 38.08 13.72 -36.71
N VAL A 397 37.53 14.11 -35.57
CA VAL A 397 38.21 14.09 -34.27
C VAL A 397 37.38 13.27 -33.30
N LEU A 398 37.99 12.27 -32.68
CA LEU A 398 37.37 11.44 -31.66
C LEU A 398 37.34 12.21 -30.34
N ILE A 399 36.17 12.37 -29.74
CA ILE A 399 36.02 13.08 -28.47
C ILE A 399 35.93 12.10 -27.30
N GLN A 400 35.16 11.02 -27.46
CA GLN A 400 35.03 9.97 -26.46
C GLN A 400 34.99 8.60 -27.15
N ARG A 401 35.81 7.65 -26.69
CA ARG A 401 35.83 6.26 -27.20
C ARG A 401 34.64 5.45 -26.69
N SER A 402 34.34 5.60 -25.40
CA SER A 402 33.24 4.92 -24.72
C SER A 402 32.18 5.97 -24.37
N GLY A 403 31.15 6.10 -25.21
CA GLY A 403 30.00 6.96 -24.93
C GLY A 403 29.02 6.29 -23.97
N ASN A 404 27.89 6.96 -23.68
CA ASN A 404 26.82 6.33 -22.90
C ASN A 404 26.35 5.05 -23.60
N VAL A 405 26.31 3.95 -22.84
CA VAL A 405 25.83 2.66 -23.33
C VAL A 405 24.31 2.73 -23.46
N ALA A 406 23.83 3.16 -24.62
CA ALA A 406 22.42 3.50 -24.85
C ALA A 406 21.85 2.99 -26.19
N PHE A 407 22.60 2.16 -26.92
CA PHE A 407 22.18 1.65 -28.22
C PHE A 407 21.80 0.17 -28.10
N ASP A 408 20.54 -0.19 -28.31
CA ASP A 408 20.09 -1.58 -28.14
C ASP A 408 20.72 -2.49 -29.21
N VAL A 409 21.39 -3.54 -28.75
CA VAL A 409 22.04 -4.55 -29.60
C VAL A 409 21.68 -5.98 -29.19
N THR A 410 20.63 -6.14 -28.37
CA THR A 410 20.23 -7.44 -27.78
C THR A 410 20.14 -8.55 -28.81
N ASP A 411 19.45 -8.33 -29.93
CA ASP A 411 19.24 -9.38 -30.96
C ASP A 411 20.49 -9.64 -31.81
N ARG A 412 21.55 -8.84 -31.65
CA ARG A 412 22.83 -8.99 -32.36
C ARG A 412 23.86 -9.76 -31.54
N VAL A 413 23.62 -10.01 -30.25
CA VAL A 413 24.58 -10.70 -29.40
C VAL A 413 24.73 -12.14 -29.84
N HIS A 414 25.97 -12.60 -30.05
CA HIS A 414 26.25 -13.98 -30.37
C HIS A 414 25.76 -14.93 -29.24
N PRO A 415 25.12 -16.07 -29.56
CA PRO A 415 24.64 -17.02 -28.54
C PRO A 415 25.71 -17.44 -27.52
N ASP A 416 26.92 -17.78 -27.97
CA ASP A 416 28.02 -18.15 -27.07
C ASP A 416 28.39 -17.02 -26.10
N THR A 417 28.33 -15.76 -26.55
CA THR A 417 28.57 -14.59 -25.70
C THR A 417 27.45 -14.44 -24.66
N ALA A 418 26.19 -14.66 -25.06
CA ALA A 418 25.06 -14.64 -24.12
C ALA A 418 25.16 -15.73 -23.05
N GLU A 419 25.59 -16.94 -23.42
CA GLU A 419 25.83 -18.04 -22.48
C GLU A 419 26.99 -17.75 -21.51
N LEU A 420 28.10 -17.18 -22.01
CA LEU A 420 29.24 -16.78 -21.18
C LEU A 420 28.87 -15.69 -20.18
N VAL A 421 28.06 -14.72 -20.60
CA VAL A 421 27.57 -13.64 -19.75
C VAL A 421 26.63 -14.20 -18.67
N ALA A 422 25.75 -15.14 -19.01
CA ALA A 422 24.92 -15.83 -18.02
C ALA A 422 25.75 -16.70 -17.07
N LEU A 423 26.82 -17.35 -17.54
CA LEU A 423 27.77 -18.09 -16.71
C LEU A 423 28.49 -17.15 -15.73
N ALA A 424 28.92 -15.98 -16.18
CA ALA A 424 29.59 -14.99 -15.34
C ALA A 424 28.71 -14.55 -14.15
N ALA A 425 27.44 -14.24 -14.40
CA ALA A 425 26.48 -13.91 -13.34
C ALA A 425 26.32 -15.06 -12.33
N ARG A 426 26.17 -16.30 -12.82
CA ARG A 426 26.08 -17.50 -11.96
C ARG A 426 27.35 -17.76 -11.15
N ALA A 427 28.53 -17.53 -11.73
CA ALA A 427 29.81 -17.74 -11.08
C ALA A 427 29.99 -16.78 -9.88
N VAL A 428 29.55 -15.53 -10.03
CA VAL A 428 29.51 -14.54 -8.93
C VAL A 428 28.39 -14.86 -7.92
N GLY A 429 27.31 -15.51 -8.37
CA GLY A 429 26.16 -15.86 -7.55
C GLY A 429 25.05 -14.81 -7.56
N LEU A 430 24.95 -14.03 -8.64
CA LEU A 430 23.91 -13.02 -8.84
C LEU A 430 22.76 -13.58 -9.69
N ASP A 431 21.53 -13.36 -9.25
CA ASP A 431 20.31 -13.69 -10.00
C ASP A 431 19.92 -12.59 -10.98
N ILE A 432 20.27 -11.33 -10.68
CA ILE A 432 20.18 -10.21 -11.60
C ILE A 432 21.56 -9.54 -11.64
N ALA A 433 22.15 -9.44 -12.83
CA ALA A 433 23.49 -8.89 -13.00
C ALA A 433 23.57 -7.98 -14.22
N GLY A 434 24.26 -6.85 -14.05
CA GLY A 434 24.79 -6.08 -15.18
C GLY A 434 26.18 -6.57 -15.50
N VAL A 435 26.42 -7.01 -16.73
CA VAL A 435 27.71 -7.52 -17.17
C VAL A 435 28.29 -6.58 -18.22
N ASP A 436 29.41 -5.97 -17.88
CA ASP A 436 30.12 -5.06 -18.77
C ASP A 436 31.22 -5.83 -19.49
N LEU A 437 31.22 -5.77 -20.82
CA LEU A 437 32.21 -6.44 -21.65
C LEU A 437 32.67 -5.55 -22.80
N VAL A 438 33.84 -5.84 -23.34
CA VAL A 438 34.38 -5.15 -24.51
C VAL A 438 34.54 -6.14 -25.65
N ALA A 439 34.03 -5.76 -26.83
CA ALA A 439 34.09 -6.55 -28.06
C ALA A 439 34.13 -5.62 -29.28
N GLU A 440 34.87 -6.01 -30.33
CA GLU A 440 34.88 -5.29 -31.61
C GLU A 440 33.55 -5.50 -32.37
N ASP A 441 33.02 -6.72 -32.30
CA ASP A 441 31.75 -7.11 -32.90
C ASP A 441 31.01 -8.11 -31.98
N ILE A 442 29.94 -7.63 -31.33
CA ILE A 442 29.14 -8.43 -30.40
C ILE A 442 28.44 -9.63 -31.05
N SER A 443 28.35 -9.66 -32.39
CA SER A 443 27.76 -10.76 -33.15
C SER A 443 28.70 -11.93 -33.40
N ARG A 444 29.94 -11.86 -32.90
CA ARG A 444 30.94 -12.92 -32.95
C ARG A 444 31.31 -13.42 -31.54
N PRO A 445 31.79 -14.66 -31.38
CA PRO A 445 32.29 -15.14 -30.08
C PRO A 445 33.40 -14.24 -29.52
N LEU A 446 33.44 -14.04 -28.19
CA LEU A 446 34.43 -13.16 -27.54
C LEU A 446 35.88 -13.64 -27.76
N GLN A 447 36.11 -14.94 -27.68
CA GLN A 447 37.44 -15.54 -27.77
C GLN A 447 38.11 -15.29 -29.13
N GLU A 448 37.34 -15.21 -30.22
CA GLU A 448 37.87 -14.99 -31.58
C GLU A 448 38.38 -13.56 -31.81
N GLN A 449 37.91 -12.61 -31.01
CA GLN A 449 38.16 -11.18 -31.17
C GLN A 449 38.89 -10.57 -29.97
N ARG A 450 39.41 -11.41 -29.07
CA ARG A 450 40.03 -11.00 -27.80
C ARG A 450 39.09 -10.17 -26.91
N GLY A 451 37.78 -10.33 -27.08
CA GLY A 451 36.78 -9.71 -26.23
C GLY A 451 36.78 -10.32 -24.83
N ALA A 452 36.39 -9.53 -23.83
CA ALA A 452 36.46 -9.95 -22.44
C ALA A 452 35.40 -9.25 -21.58
N ILE A 453 34.97 -9.95 -20.52
CA ILE A 453 34.13 -9.39 -19.47
C ILE A 453 35.00 -8.56 -18.53
N VAL A 454 34.69 -7.28 -18.41
CA VAL A 454 35.44 -6.30 -17.64
C VAL A 454 34.93 -6.19 -16.22
N GLU A 455 33.61 -6.29 -16.04
CA GLU A 455 32.94 -6.11 -14.75
C GLU A 455 31.61 -6.89 -14.69
N VAL A 456 31.24 -7.33 -13.49
CA VAL A 456 29.93 -7.93 -13.19
C VAL A 456 29.38 -7.21 -11.98
N ASN A 457 28.23 -6.56 -12.13
CA ASN A 457 27.65 -5.63 -11.17
C ASN A 457 26.33 -6.16 -10.62
N ALA A 458 26.19 -6.14 -9.29
CA ALA A 458 24.89 -6.24 -8.62
C ALA A 458 24.09 -4.94 -8.79
N GLY A 459 22.75 -5.03 -8.78
CA GLY A 459 21.86 -3.86 -8.86
C GLY A 459 22.02 -3.01 -10.14
N PRO A 460 21.97 -3.60 -11.33
CA PRO A 460 22.23 -2.88 -12.57
C PRO A 460 21.21 -1.76 -12.82
N GLY A 461 21.69 -0.64 -13.37
CA GLY A 461 20.81 0.41 -13.91
C GLY A 461 20.05 -0.11 -15.13
N LEU A 462 18.73 0.07 -15.15
CA LEU A 462 17.86 -0.48 -16.20
C LEU A 462 17.51 0.55 -17.28
N LEU A 463 17.74 1.84 -17.03
CA LEU A 463 17.30 2.95 -17.87
C LEU A 463 17.73 2.81 -19.34
N MET A 464 18.96 2.37 -19.59
CA MET A 464 19.48 2.18 -20.95
C MET A 464 18.72 1.13 -21.78
N HIS A 465 18.13 0.14 -21.11
CA HIS A 465 17.35 -0.91 -21.77
C HIS A 465 15.88 -0.49 -21.92
N LEU A 466 15.38 0.39 -21.06
CA LEU A 466 14.02 0.93 -21.10
C LEU A 466 13.87 2.06 -22.12
N LYS A 467 14.87 2.93 -22.20
CA LYS A 467 14.89 4.11 -23.06
C LYS A 467 16.24 4.14 -23.81
N PRO A 468 16.46 3.26 -24.80
CA PRO A 468 17.65 3.35 -25.62
C PRO A 468 17.58 4.62 -26.49
N ALA A 469 18.74 5.20 -26.79
CA ALA A 469 18.87 6.31 -27.73
C ALA A 469 18.56 5.88 -29.17
N ASP A 470 18.82 4.60 -29.49
CA ASP A 470 18.49 3.94 -30.75
C ASP A 470 18.23 2.44 -30.52
N GLY A 471 17.33 1.84 -31.31
CA GLY A 471 16.91 0.45 -31.19
C GLY A 471 15.63 0.24 -30.36
N THR A 472 15.38 -1.00 -29.91
CA THR A 472 14.09 -1.39 -29.33
C THR A 472 14.14 -1.40 -27.80
N PRO A 473 13.24 -0.69 -27.09
CA PRO A 473 13.07 -0.84 -25.64
C PRO A 473 12.84 -2.30 -25.24
N ARG A 474 13.56 -2.78 -24.23
CA ARG A 474 13.47 -4.16 -23.74
C ARG A 474 12.57 -4.22 -22.49
N PRO A 475 11.66 -5.21 -22.40
CA PRO A 475 10.73 -5.33 -21.27
C PRO A 475 11.42 -5.95 -20.04
N VAL A 476 12.51 -5.33 -19.58
CA VAL A 476 13.37 -5.87 -18.53
C VAL A 476 12.67 -5.96 -17.17
N GLY A 477 11.76 -5.03 -16.85
CA GLY A 477 10.93 -5.10 -15.66
C GLY A 477 10.07 -6.36 -15.62
N ARG A 478 9.45 -6.73 -16.76
CA ARG A 478 8.69 -7.98 -16.91
C ARG A 478 9.57 -9.21 -16.73
N ALA A 479 10.77 -9.23 -17.33
CA ALA A 479 11.70 -10.34 -17.15
C ALA A 479 12.06 -10.57 -15.68
N ILE A 480 12.26 -9.48 -14.92
CA ILE A 480 12.54 -9.53 -13.47
C ILE A 480 11.33 -10.06 -12.70
N VAL A 481 10.13 -9.55 -12.96
CA VAL A 481 8.90 -10.02 -12.30
C VAL A 481 8.64 -11.50 -12.60
N ASP A 482 8.83 -11.95 -13.84
CA ASP A 482 8.68 -13.34 -14.25
C ASP A 482 9.71 -14.26 -13.56
N HIS A 483 10.92 -13.76 -13.27
CA HIS A 483 11.92 -14.48 -12.48
C HIS A 483 11.56 -14.57 -10.98
N LEU A 484 11.00 -13.50 -10.43
CA LEU A 484 10.58 -13.45 -9.03
C LEU A 484 9.34 -14.30 -8.78
N PHE A 485 8.37 -14.26 -9.70
CA PHE A 485 7.07 -14.92 -9.62
C PHE A 485 6.84 -15.73 -10.90
N PRO A 486 7.09 -17.05 -10.89
CA PRO A 486 6.73 -17.94 -11.98
C PRO A 486 5.26 -17.84 -12.38
N GLU A 487 4.91 -18.41 -13.54
CA GLU A 487 3.53 -18.40 -14.05
C GLU A 487 2.56 -19.02 -13.02
N GLY A 488 1.47 -18.31 -12.75
CA GLY A 488 0.48 -18.70 -11.73
C GLY A 488 0.79 -18.26 -10.30
N GLU A 489 1.98 -17.72 -10.02
CA GLU A 489 2.29 -17.09 -8.73
C GLU A 489 1.96 -15.58 -8.77
N ASP A 490 1.35 -15.10 -7.69
CA ASP A 490 0.96 -13.69 -7.49
C ASP A 490 1.52 -13.10 -6.19
N GLY A 491 2.29 -13.88 -5.43
CA GLY A 491 2.87 -13.49 -4.16
C GLY A 491 1.86 -13.34 -3.00
N ARG A 492 0.58 -13.69 -3.17
CA ARG A 492 -0.43 -13.55 -2.12
C ARG A 492 -0.52 -14.81 -1.24
N ILE A 493 -0.61 -14.57 0.06
CA ILE A 493 -1.11 -15.55 1.03
C ILE A 493 -2.65 -15.48 1.09
N PRO A 494 -3.36 -16.53 1.57
CA PRO A 494 -4.78 -16.41 1.88
C PRO A 494 -5.02 -15.28 2.89
N ILE A 495 -5.87 -14.34 2.53
CA ILE A 495 -6.32 -13.23 3.39
C ILE A 495 -7.82 -13.38 3.60
N VAL A 496 -8.26 -13.23 4.85
CA VAL A 496 -9.66 -13.11 5.22
C VAL A 496 -9.92 -11.71 5.73
N GLY A 497 -10.78 -10.97 5.03
CA GLY A 497 -11.29 -9.70 5.49
C GLY A 497 -12.62 -9.87 6.21
N VAL A 498 -12.79 -9.27 7.39
CA VAL A 498 -14.04 -9.34 8.16
C VAL A 498 -14.58 -7.93 8.39
N THR A 499 -15.80 -7.67 7.96
CA THR A 499 -16.50 -6.40 8.16
C THR A 499 -17.94 -6.60 8.60
N GLY A 500 -18.61 -5.50 8.95
CA GLY A 500 -19.99 -5.44 9.40
C GLY A 500 -20.14 -4.59 10.67
N THR A 501 -21.38 -4.40 11.11
CA THR A 501 -21.64 -3.58 12.30
C THR A 501 -21.15 -4.27 13.58
N ASN A 502 -21.60 -5.50 13.83
CA ASN A 502 -21.30 -6.27 15.05
C ASN A 502 -20.68 -7.65 14.76
N GLY A 503 -19.99 -8.23 15.75
CA GLY A 503 -19.50 -9.63 15.71
C GLY A 503 -18.18 -9.86 14.97
N LYS A 504 -17.63 -8.81 14.34
CA LYS A 504 -16.38 -8.85 13.56
C LYS A 504 -15.21 -9.48 14.32
N THR A 505 -14.90 -8.99 15.51
CA THR A 505 -13.80 -9.48 16.36
C THR A 505 -13.90 -10.97 16.63
N VAL A 506 -15.10 -11.46 17.02
CA VAL A 506 -15.32 -12.89 17.32
C VAL A 506 -15.08 -13.75 16.09
N VAL A 507 -15.67 -13.34 14.96
CA VAL A 507 -15.52 -14.03 13.68
C VAL A 507 -14.03 -14.08 13.28
N ALA A 508 -13.32 -12.95 13.38
CA ALA A 508 -11.90 -12.87 13.05
C ALA A 508 -11.03 -13.76 13.95
N ARG A 509 -11.30 -13.79 15.26
CA ARG A 509 -10.61 -14.65 16.24
C ARG A 509 -10.84 -16.13 15.96
N LEU A 510 -12.08 -16.52 15.67
CA LEU A 510 -12.45 -17.90 15.39
C LEU A 510 -11.82 -18.38 14.07
N ILE A 511 -11.88 -17.58 13.01
CA ILE A 511 -11.23 -17.88 11.72
C ILE A 511 -9.72 -18.01 11.89
N SER A 512 -9.08 -17.09 12.63
CA SER A 512 -7.64 -17.14 12.91
C SER A 512 -7.24 -18.43 13.64
N ARG A 513 -8.04 -18.88 14.63
CA ARG A 513 -7.83 -20.16 15.29
C ARG A 513 -7.96 -21.33 14.32
N LEU A 514 -8.99 -21.34 13.47
CA LEU A 514 -9.21 -22.42 12.51
C LEU A 514 -8.06 -22.53 11.50
N LEU A 515 -7.58 -21.40 10.98
CA LEU A 515 -6.38 -21.34 10.15
C LEU A 515 -5.15 -21.87 10.89
N HIS A 516 -4.96 -21.47 12.15
CA HIS A 516 -3.85 -21.97 12.95
C HIS A 516 -3.93 -23.49 13.20
N LEU A 517 -5.11 -24.03 13.49
CA LEU A 517 -5.35 -25.48 13.64
C LEU A 517 -5.12 -26.27 12.35
N SER A 518 -5.31 -25.63 11.18
CA SER A 518 -4.95 -26.21 9.88
C SER A 518 -3.44 -26.26 9.61
N GLY A 519 -2.62 -25.81 10.56
CA GLY A 519 -1.16 -25.85 10.48
C GLY A 519 -0.53 -24.60 9.88
N LYS A 520 -1.31 -23.55 9.57
CA LYS A 520 -0.81 -22.30 9.01
C LYS A 520 -0.27 -21.37 10.09
N GLN A 521 0.87 -20.74 9.82
CA GLN A 521 1.32 -19.60 10.61
C GLN A 521 0.42 -18.39 10.34
N THR A 522 -0.43 -18.05 11.29
CA THR A 522 -1.54 -17.12 11.07
C THR A 522 -1.25 -15.76 11.69
N GLY A 523 -1.53 -14.68 10.97
CA GLY A 523 -1.54 -13.33 11.53
C GLY A 523 -2.95 -12.78 11.67
N LEU A 524 -3.26 -12.11 12.77
CA LEU A 524 -4.57 -11.50 13.01
C LEU A 524 -4.40 -10.05 13.46
N ALA A 525 -5.14 -9.15 12.82
CA ALA A 525 -5.30 -7.76 13.22
C ALA A 525 -6.79 -7.52 13.51
N CYS A 526 -7.13 -7.28 14.78
CA CYS A 526 -8.51 -7.04 15.25
C CYS A 526 -8.56 -6.02 16.38
N SER A 527 -9.77 -5.65 16.81
CA SER A 527 -9.97 -4.63 17.85
C SER A 527 -9.40 -5.00 19.23
N GLU A 528 -9.08 -6.27 19.46
CA GLU A 528 -8.43 -6.72 20.71
C GLU A 528 -6.90 -6.74 20.65
N GLY A 529 -6.32 -6.66 19.46
CA GLY A 529 -4.87 -6.70 19.31
C GLY A 529 -4.35 -7.25 17.99
N LEU A 530 -3.03 -7.22 17.90
CA LEU A 530 -2.25 -7.84 16.84
C LEU A 530 -1.72 -9.18 17.35
N TYR A 531 -2.05 -10.26 16.67
CA TYR A 531 -1.66 -11.61 17.03
C TYR A 531 -0.80 -12.24 15.93
N LEU A 532 0.19 -13.02 16.34
CA LEU A 532 0.94 -13.94 15.48
C LEU A 532 0.79 -15.34 16.07
N ASN A 533 0.05 -16.20 15.39
CA ASN A 533 -0.52 -17.42 15.94
C ASN A 533 -1.31 -17.08 17.22
N LYS A 534 -1.02 -17.78 18.33
CA LYS A 534 -1.64 -17.51 19.64
C LYS A 534 -0.98 -16.37 20.41
N ARG A 535 0.14 -15.82 19.93
CA ARG A 535 0.88 -14.79 20.67
C ARG A 535 0.29 -13.41 20.41
N LEU A 536 -0.21 -12.77 21.45
CA LEU A 536 -0.51 -11.33 21.45
C LEU A 536 0.80 -10.53 21.33
N VAL A 537 0.98 -9.82 20.22
CA VAL A 537 2.17 -9.02 19.91
C VAL A 537 1.98 -7.56 20.31
N GLN A 538 0.77 -7.03 20.09
CA GLN A 538 0.40 -5.69 20.51
C GLN A 538 -1.03 -5.72 21.05
N LYS A 539 -1.21 -5.15 22.24
CA LYS A 539 -2.50 -5.02 22.91
C LYS A 539 -3.21 -3.72 22.51
N GLY A 540 -4.54 -3.72 22.55
CA GLY A 540 -5.40 -2.60 22.19
C GLY A 540 -5.84 -2.67 20.73
N ASP A 541 -6.64 -1.70 20.30
CA ASP A 541 -7.26 -1.71 18.98
C ASP A 541 -6.23 -1.76 17.83
N CYS A 542 -6.21 -2.90 17.16
CA CYS A 542 -5.39 -3.19 15.99
C CYS A 542 -6.26 -3.54 14.77
N ALA A 543 -7.57 -3.28 14.78
CA ALA A 543 -8.41 -3.33 13.59
C ALA A 543 -8.17 -2.07 12.77
N ASN A 544 -6.98 -1.91 12.21
CA ASN A 544 -6.61 -0.72 11.44
C ASN A 544 -5.58 -1.04 10.37
N TRP A 545 -5.40 -0.09 9.45
CA TRP A 545 -4.52 -0.25 8.29
C TRP A 545 -3.08 -0.56 8.69
N ALA A 546 -2.56 0.13 9.72
CA ALA A 546 -1.16 -0.02 10.15
C ALA A 546 -0.87 -1.41 10.73
N ALA A 547 -1.78 -1.95 11.55
CA ALA A 547 -1.65 -3.29 12.11
C ALA A 547 -1.82 -4.37 11.03
N GLY A 548 -2.82 -4.23 10.14
CA GLY A 548 -2.98 -5.11 8.99
C GLY A 548 -1.73 -5.13 8.11
N ARG A 549 -1.13 -3.96 7.84
CA ARG A 549 0.13 -3.84 7.10
C ARG A 549 1.28 -4.59 7.77
N ARG A 550 1.39 -4.51 9.11
CA ARG A 550 2.41 -5.25 9.87
C ARG A 550 2.25 -6.76 9.78
N VAL A 551 1.01 -7.26 9.76
CA VAL A 551 0.74 -8.69 9.48
C VAL A 551 1.27 -9.06 8.10
N LEU A 552 0.89 -8.30 7.08
CA LEU A 552 1.22 -8.60 5.67
C LEU A 552 2.70 -8.41 5.33
N MET A 553 3.44 -7.62 6.10
CA MET A 553 4.90 -7.48 5.96
C MET A 553 5.68 -8.63 6.60
N ASN A 554 5.08 -9.42 7.49
CA ASN A 554 5.77 -10.46 8.23
C ASN A 554 5.96 -11.74 7.39
N ARG A 555 7.20 -12.08 7.07
CA ARG A 555 7.57 -13.26 6.26
C ARG A 555 7.19 -14.60 6.87
N ASN A 556 6.86 -14.65 8.15
CA ASN A 556 6.41 -15.89 8.80
C ASN A 556 4.91 -16.11 8.63
N VAL A 557 4.13 -15.13 8.18
CA VAL A 557 2.68 -15.27 8.07
C VAL A 557 2.31 -15.98 6.77
N GLU A 558 1.66 -17.13 6.87
CA GLU A 558 1.18 -17.95 5.75
C GLU A 558 -0.32 -17.74 5.45
N ALA A 559 -1.07 -17.17 6.38
CA ALA A 559 -2.46 -16.74 6.21
C ALA A 559 -2.78 -15.56 7.13
N ALA A 560 -3.61 -14.63 6.70
CA ALA A 560 -3.94 -13.43 7.48
C ALA A 560 -5.45 -13.27 7.66
N VAL A 561 -5.86 -12.78 8.84
CA VAL A 561 -7.23 -12.35 9.12
C VAL A 561 -7.18 -10.88 9.54
N ILE A 562 -7.93 -10.02 8.86
CA ILE A 562 -7.91 -8.57 9.09
C ILE A 562 -9.35 -8.09 9.25
N GLU A 563 -9.64 -7.59 10.44
CA GLU A 563 -10.90 -6.90 10.75
C GLU A 563 -10.89 -5.48 10.17
N ASN A 564 -11.99 -5.09 9.53
CA ASN A 564 -12.19 -3.77 8.93
C ASN A 564 -13.55 -3.23 9.38
N ASP A 565 -13.57 -2.24 10.27
CA ASP A 565 -14.78 -1.48 10.56
C ASP A 565 -15.04 -0.39 9.50
N SER A 566 -16.19 0.27 9.58
CA SER A 566 -16.55 1.34 8.65
C SER A 566 -15.61 2.54 8.73
N GLY A 567 -15.13 2.90 9.92
CA GLY A 567 -14.18 4.00 10.13
C GLY A 567 -12.83 3.74 9.48
N VAL A 568 -12.35 2.49 9.49
CA VAL A 568 -11.13 2.07 8.79
C VAL A 568 -11.33 2.16 7.28
N ILE A 569 -12.43 1.64 6.76
CA ILE A 569 -12.71 1.68 5.31
C ILE A 569 -12.83 3.13 4.82
N LEU A 570 -13.52 3.99 5.58
CA LEU A 570 -13.77 5.40 5.25
C LEU A 570 -12.59 6.33 5.53
N GLY A 571 -11.74 6.00 6.49
CA GLY A 571 -10.66 6.87 6.98
C GLY A 571 -9.25 6.43 6.57
N GLN A 572 -9.07 5.16 6.18
CA GLN A 572 -7.74 4.58 5.92
C GLN A 572 -7.70 3.73 4.65
N GLY A 573 -8.83 3.14 4.25
CA GLY A 573 -8.89 2.10 3.22
C GLY A 573 -8.39 0.74 3.74
N LEU A 574 -8.57 -0.31 2.94
CA LEU A 574 -8.15 -1.67 3.30
C LEU A 574 -6.62 -1.80 3.29
N ALA A 575 -6.09 -2.67 4.16
CA ALA A 575 -4.64 -2.92 4.29
C ALA A 575 -4.05 -3.81 3.17
N TYR A 576 -4.92 -4.43 2.36
CA TYR A 576 -4.62 -5.37 1.29
C TYR A 576 -5.43 -5.01 0.05
N ASP A 577 -4.98 -5.47 -1.11
CA ASP A 577 -5.60 -5.18 -2.40
C ASP A 577 -6.74 -6.15 -2.78
N ARG A 578 -6.57 -7.42 -2.41
CA ARG A 578 -7.49 -8.53 -2.64
C ARG A 578 -7.51 -9.52 -1.47
N CYS A 579 -8.63 -10.22 -1.30
CA CYS A 579 -8.75 -11.29 -0.30
C CYS A 579 -9.28 -12.61 -0.88
N GLN A 580 -8.92 -13.71 -0.22
CA GLN A 580 -9.42 -15.04 -0.53
C GLN A 580 -10.86 -15.21 0.01
N VAL A 581 -11.14 -14.65 1.19
CA VAL A 581 -12.49 -14.64 1.77
C VAL A 581 -12.84 -13.25 2.28
N GLY A 582 -14.01 -12.74 1.87
CA GLY A 582 -14.60 -11.51 2.42
C GLY A 582 -15.84 -11.84 3.23
N VAL A 583 -15.85 -11.52 4.53
CA VAL A 583 -16.97 -11.79 5.42
C VAL A 583 -17.71 -10.49 5.73
N VAL A 584 -19.03 -10.47 5.54
CA VAL A 584 -19.92 -9.38 5.97
C VAL A 584 -20.90 -9.92 7.00
N THR A 585 -20.72 -9.54 8.26
CA THR A 585 -21.50 -10.11 9.38
C THR A 585 -22.94 -9.60 9.44
N ASN A 586 -23.16 -8.30 9.27
CA ASN A 586 -24.47 -7.62 9.31
C ASN A 586 -24.33 -6.12 8.94
N ILE A 587 -25.46 -5.47 8.65
CA ILE A 587 -25.58 -4.01 8.47
C ILE A 587 -26.69 -3.49 9.38
N ASP A 588 -26.38 -3.22 10.64
CA ASP A 588 -27.38 -2.75 11.60
C ASP A 588 -27.51 -1.22 11.65
N GLU A 589 -28.71 -0.71 11.93
CA GLU A 589 -29.04 0.71 11.96
C GLU A 589 -28.52 1.43 13.23
N GLY A 590 -27.92 2.61 13.08
CA GLY A 590 -27.54 3.46 14.22
C GLY A 590 -26.12 3.28 14.72
N ASP A 591 -25.27 2.55 13.98
CA ASP A 591 -23.84 2.48 14.24
C ASP A 591 -23.03 3.33 13.25
N HIS A 592 -22.03 4.08 13.74
CA HIS A 592 -21.16 4.97 12.98
C HIS A 592 -21.85 6.01 12.06
N LEU A 593 -23.15 6.26 12.26
CA LEU A 593 -23.89 7.28 11.52
C LEU A 593 -23.57 8.70 12.04
N GLY A 594 -23.34 9.63 11.12
CA GLY A 594 -22.96 11.02 11.40
C GLY A 594 -21.48 11.33 11.21
N ASP A 595 -20.62 10.31 11.15
CA ASP A 595 -19.22 10.47 10.77
C ASP A 595 -19.06 10.35 9.24
N PHE A 596 -18.04 11.00 8.69
CA PHE A 596 -17.72 11.01 7.26
C PHE A 596 -18.88 11.38 6.30
N ASP A 597 -19.90 12.12 6.76
CA ASP A 597 -21.12 12.46 6.02
C ASP A 597 -21.97 11.21 5.66
N ILE A 598 -21.90 10.17 6.48
CA ILE A 598 -22.71 8.96 6.36
C ILE A 598 -23.89 9.08 7.34
N ASN A 599 -25.01 9.62 6.86
CA ASN A 599 -26.18 9.89 7.71
C ASN A 599 -27.28 8.83 7.62
N GLU A 600 -27.20 7.94 6.63
CA GLU A 600 -28.21 6.95 6.27
C GLU A 600 -27.59 5.56 6.19
N THR A 601 -28.34 4.54 6.59
CA THR A 601 -27.89 3.14 6.61
C THR A 601 -27.63 2.60 5.20
N GLU A 602 -28.34 3.10 4.20
CA GLU A 602 -28.15 2.79 2.78
C GLU A 602 -26.73 3.15 2.30
N ARG A 603 -26.11 4.16 2.91
CA ARG A 603 -24.71 4.49 2.61
C ARG A 603 -23.74 3.47 3.22
N LEU A 604 -24.07 2.80 4.32
CA LEU A 604 -23.25 1.73 4.90
C LEU A 604 -23.15 0.51 3.98
N PHE A 605 -24.16 0.26 3.14
CA PHE A 605 -24.05 -0.74 2.07
C PHE A 605 -22.83 -0.46 1.19
N THR A 606 -22.63 0.78 0.74
CA THR A 606 -21.50 1.15 -0.11
C THR A 606 -20.16 0.97 0.61
N VAL A 607 -20.13 1.22 1.92
CA VAL A 607 -18.93 1.04 2.74
C VAL A 607 -18.56 -0.43 2.85
N PHE A 608 -19.47 -1.27 3.36
CA PHE A 608 -19.17 -2.68 3.60
C PHE A 608 -19.05 -3.50 2.31
N ARG A 609 -19.71 -3.08 1.22
CA ARG A 609 -19.51 -3.63 -0.13
C ARG A 609 -18.03 -3.62 -0.54
N THR A 610 -17.24 -2.64 -0.09
CA THR A 610 -15.78 -2.61 -0.35
C THR A 610 -15.09 -3.92 0.01
N GLN A 611 -15.56 -4.63 1.05
CA GLN A 611 -15.03 -5.93 1.45
C GLN A 611 -15.34 -7.06 0.46
N VAL A 612 -16.46 -6.95 -0.26
CA VAL A 612 -16.91 -7.91 -1.28
C VAL A 612 -16.25 -7.61 -2.62
N ASP A 613 -16.10 -6.32 -2.97
CA ASP A 613 -15.48 -5.86 -4.23
C ASP A 613 -14.00 -6.27 -4.37
N VAL A 614 -13.34 -6.70 -3.29
CA VAL A 614 -11.94 -7.14 -3.28
C VAL A 614 -11.77 -8.66 -3.17
N VAL A 615 -12.86 -9.43 -3.19
CA VAL A 615 -12.79 -10.89 -3.19
C VAL A 615 -12.24 -11.37 -4.54
N LEU A 616 -11.24 -12.25 -4.50
CA LEU A 616 -10.67 -12.84 -5.70
C LEU A 616 -11.70 -13.68 -6.47
N PRO A 617 -11.58 -13.82 -7.81
CA PRO A 617 -12.43 -14.73 -8.59
C PRO A 617 -12.35 -16.20 -8.13
N THR A 618 -11.23 -16.60 -7.55
CA THR A 618 -11.02 -17.93 -6.93
C THR A 618 -11.38 -17.96 -5.45
N GLY A 619 -11.82 -16.84 -4.89
CA GLY A 619 -12.20 -16.65 -3.49
C GLY A 619 -13.70 -16.78 -3.24
N ALA A 620 -14.13 -16.37 -2.05
CA ALA A 620 -15.54 -16.38 -1.69
C ALA A 620 -15.97 -15.20 -0.80
N ALA A 621 -17.19 -14.70 -1.03
CA ALA A 621 -17.89 -13.84 -0.09
C ALA A 621 -18.75 -14.69 0.87
N VAL A 622 -18.64 -14.42 2.17
CA VAL A 622 -19.45 -15.05 3.23
C VAL A 622 -20.41 -14.01 3.77
N LEU A 623 -21.69 -14.22 3.49
CA LEU A 623 -22.73 -13.20 3.61
C LEU A 623 -23.87 -13.66 4.53
N ASN A 624 -24.30 -12.78 5.43
CA ASN A 624 -25.43 -13.07 6.32
C ASN A 624 -26.75 -13.03 5.54
N ALA A 625 -27.46 -14.17 5.47
CA ALA A 625 -28.73 -14.28 4.77
C ALA A 625 -29.91 -13.61 5.46
N ARG A 626 -29.76 -13.21 6.73
CA ARG A 626 -30.80 -12.52 7.50
C ARG A 626 -31.00 -11.08 7.02
N ASP A 627 -29.96 -10.43 6.50
CA ASP A 627 -30.01 -9.04 6.08
C ASP A 627 -30.13 -8.91 4.55
N PRO A 628 -31.26 -8.42 4.03
CA PRO A 628 -31.45 -8.24 2.58
C PRO A 628 -30.35 -7.39 1.91
N ARG A 629 -29.83 -6.37 2.60
CA ARG A 629 -28.76 -5.49 2.05
C ARG A 629 -27.44 -6.25 1.92
N VAL A 630 -27.15 -7.18 2.83
CA VAL A 630 -25.97 -8.05 2.72
C VAL A 630 -26.17 -9.05 1.60
N VAL A 631 -27.37 -9.60 1.46
CA VAL A 631 -27.71 -10.52 0.36
C VAL A 631 -27.54 -9.88 -1.02
N GLU A 632 -27.91 -8.60 -1.18
CA GLU A 632 -27.71 -7.84 -2.43
C GLU A 632 -26.23 -7.76 -2.86
N MET A 633 -25.28 -7.87 -1.93
CA MET A 633 -23.85 -7.87 -2.27
C MET A 633 -23.41 -9.12 -3.03
N ALA A 634 -24.20 -10.20 -3.01
CA ALA A 634 -23.88 -11.44 -3.71
C ALA A 634 -23.71 -11.24 -5.22
N GLU A 635 -24.46 -10.29 -5.81
CA GLU A 635 -24.39 -9.99 -7.25
C GLU A 635 -23.12 -9.22 -7.65
N LEU A 636 -22.38 -8.71 -6.66
CA LEU A 636 -21.20 -7.86 -6.84
C LEU A 636 -19.89 -8.63 -6.61
N CYS A 637 -19.97 -9.89 -6.17
CA CYS A 637 -18.81 -10.72 -5.91
C CYS A 637 -18.33 -11.40 -7.19
N ASP A 638 -17.04 -11.27 -7.50
CA ASP A 638 -16.40 -11.95 -8.64
C ASP A 638 -16.17 -13.45 -8.36
N GLY A 639 -16.14 -13.85 -7.08
CA GLY A 639 -15.91 -15.22 -6.62
C GLY A 639 -17.19 -15.99 -6.26
N GLU A 640 -17.04 -17.03 -5.43
CA GLU A 640 -18.19 -17.76 -4.91
C GLU A 640 -18.92 -16.97 -3.81
N VAL A 641 -20.22 -17.21 -3.63
CA VAL A 641 -20.98 -16.68 -2.49
C VAL A 641 -21.43 -17.84 -1.60
N LEU A 642 -21.15 -17.72 -0.29
CA LEU A 642 -21.66 -18.60 0.76
C LEU A 642 -22.59 -17.80 1.66
N PHE A 643 -23.84 -18.23 1.74
CA PHE A 643 -24.77 -17.67 2.71
C PHE A 643 -24.71 -18.42 4.04
N PHE A 644 -24.79 -17.66 5.13
CA PHE A 644 -25.00 -18.22 6.46
C PHE A 644 -26.24 -17.63 7.14
N GLY A 645 -26.87 -18.40 8.03
CA GLY A 645 -28.01 -17.92 8.83
C GLY A 645 -28.57 -19.01 9.73
N ILE A 646 -29.22 -18.62 10.85
CA ILE A 646 -29.77 -19.60 11.79
C ILE A 646 -30.92 -20.38 11.14
N ASP A 647 -31.86 -19.69 10.50
CA ASP A 647 -33.06 -20.29 9.92
C ASP A 647 -32.83 -20.74 8.45
N PRO A 648 -32.90 -22.04 8.14
CA PRO A 648 -32.73 -22.54 6.77
C PRO A 648 -33.90 -22.18 5.84
N GLN A 649 -35.02 -21.69 6.37
CA GLN A 649 -36.20 -21.30 5.59
C GLN A 649 -36.12 -19.86 5.09
N LEU A 650 -35.06 -19.11 5.44
CA LEU A 650 -34.84 -17.77 4.91
C LEU A 650 -34.85 -17.81 3.37
N PRO A 651 -35.67 -16.99 2.68
CA PRO A 651 -35.80 -17.05 1.23
C PRO A 651 -34.46 -16.97 0.47
N PRO A 652 -33.48 -16.11 0.87
CA PRO A 652 -32.16 -16.10 0.25
C PRO A 652 -31.41 -17.43 0.36
N LEU A 653 -31.41 -18.06 1.54
CA LEU A 653 -30.77 -19.36 1.78
C LEU A 653 -31.44 -20.47 0.98
N ALA A 654 -32.77 -20.55 1.02
CA ALA A 654 -33.52 -21.58 0.31
C ALA A 654 -33.31 -21.50 -1.21
N ARG A 655 -33.34 -20.29 -1.79
CA ARG A 655 -33.07 -20.06 -3.22
C ARG A 655 -31.63 -20.41 -3.59
N HIS A 656 -30.66 -19.94 -2.80
CA HIS A 656 -29.24 -20.20 -3.04
C HIS A 656 -28.90 -21.68 -3.04
N ARG A 657 -29.54 -22.45 -2.16
CA ARG A 657 -29.44 -23.91 -2.14
C ARG A 657 -30.14 -24.56 -3.33
N ALA A 658 -31.31 -24.08 -3.75
CA ALA A 658 -31.95 -24.58 -4.96
C ALA A 658 -31.05 -24.40 -6.21
N ASP A 659 -30.22 -23.36 -6.22
CA ASP A 659 -29.21 -23.11 -7.26
C ASP A 659 -27.94 -23.97 -7.13
N GLY A 660 -27.89 -24.92 -6.17
CA GLY A 660 -26.77 -25.85 -5.99
C GLY A 660 -25.55 -25.27 -5.25
N LYS A 661 -25.67 -24.08 -4.68
CA LYS A 661 -24.55 -23.35 -4.05
C LYS A 661 -24.34 -23.72 -2.59
N ARG A 662 -23.20 -23.30 -2.03
CA ARG A 662 -22.79 -23.56 -0.65
C ARG A 662 -23.52 -22.65 0.35
N ALA A 663 -23.94 -23.22 1.48
CA ALA A 663 -24.59 -22.51 2.58
C ALA A 663 -24.33 -23.16 3.94
N VAL A 664 -24.39 -22.38 5.02
CA VAL A 664 -24.21 -22.84 6.41
C VAL A 664 -25.38 -22.39 7.28
N PHE A 665 -26.06 -23.32 7.95
CA PHE A 665 -27.25 -23.00 8.76
C PHE A 665 -27.46 -23.96 9.93
N ILE A 666 -28.46 -23.70 10.77
CA ILE A 666 -28.88 -24.61 11.85
C ILE A 666 -30.06 -25.47 11.40
N ARG A 667 -30.00 -26.77 11.63
CA ARG A 667 -31.16 -27.67 11.52
C ARG A 667 -31.14 -28.71 12.63
N ASP A 668 -32.26 -28.88 13.31
CA ASP A 668 -32.40 -29.86 14.40
C ASP A 668 -31.31 -29.74 15.48
N GLY A 669 -30.91 -28.50 15.81
CA GLY A 669 -29.83 -28.23 16.77
C GLY A 669 -28.42 -28.53 16.25
N GLN A 670 -28.25 -28.80 14.95
CA GLN A 670 -26.95 -29.09 14.34
C GLN A 670 -26.54 -27.96 13.40
N ILE A 671 -25.27 -27.61 13.41
CA ILE A 671 -24.65 -26.82 12.33
C ILE A 671 -24.55 -27.72 11.10
N VAL A 672 -25.08 -27.26 9.97
CA VAL A 672 -25.13 -27.99 8.70
C VAL A 672 -24.33 -27.23 7.64
N LEU A 673 -23.41 -27.93 6.98
CA LEU A 673 -22.76 -27.50 5.74
C LEU A 673 -23.58 -28.08 4.57
N ALA A 674 -24.07 -27.22 3.69
CA ALA A 674 -24.88 -27.65 2.56
C ALA A 674 -24.30 -27.21 1.23
N ARG A 675 -24.28 -28.10 0.24
CA ARG A 675 -24.06 -27.79 -1.17
C ARG A 675 -25.27 -28.27 -1.96
N GLY A 676 -26.16 -27.35 -2.29
CA GLY A 676 -27.46 -27.68 -2.82
C GLY A 676 -28.30 -28.56 -1.88
N GLU A 677 -28.72 -29.72 -2.38
CA GLU A 677 -29.45 -30.73 -1.61
C GLU A 677 -28.55 -31.59 -0.72
N HIS A 678 -27.23 -31.61 -0.96
CA HIS A 678 -26.31 -32.37 -0.13
C HIS A 678 -26.03 -31.62 1.17
N GLU A 679 -26.20 -32.31 2.29
CA GLU A 679 -26.02 -31.76 3.64
C GLU A 679 -25.09 -32.65 4.46
N GLU A 680 -24.14 -32.02 5.14
CA GLU A 680 -23.22 -32.63 6.08
C GLU A 680 -23.38 -31.98 7.46
N LYS A 681 -23.50 -32.80 8.51
CA LYS A 681 -23.65 -32.33 9.89
C LYS A 681 -22.27 -32.06 10.51
N LEU A 682 -22.02 -30.81 10.86
CA LEU A 682 -20.74 -30.37 11.41
C LEU A 682 -20.65 -30.54 12.92
N ALA A 683 -21.59 -30.04 13.71
CA ALA A 683 -21.53 -30.11 15.18
C ALA A 683 -22.89 -29.82 15.80
N ASP A 684 -23.10 -30.30 17.03
CA ASP A 684 -24.21 -29.83 17.86
C ASP A 684 -23.96 -28.38 18.29
N ILE A 685 -24.89 -27.48 18.00
CA ILE A 685 -24.71 -26.07 18.35
C ILE A 685 -24.60 -25.87 19.87
N ALA A 686 -25.24 -26.73 20.66
CA ALA A 686 -25.17 -26.67 22.12
C ALA A 686 -23.79 -27.10 22.66
N ALA A 687 -23.00 -27.84 21.87
CA ALA A 687 -21.63 -28.20 22.21
C ALA A 687 -20.63 -27.07 21.96
N VAL A 688 -21.01 -26.01 21.23
CA VAL A 688 -20.16 -24.85 20.96
C VAL A 688 -20.25 -23.86 22.13
N PRO A 689 -19.15 -23.65 22.90
CA PRO A 689 -19.19 -22.84 24.14
C PRO A 689 -19.72 -21.41 23.94
N LEU A 690 -19.33 -20.75 22.84
CA LEU A 690 -19.74 -19.36 22.51
C LEU A 690 -21.26 -19.16 22.45
N THR A 691 -22.03 -20.20 22.17
CA THR A 691 -23.49 -20.10 21.97
C THR A 691 -24.26 -20.18 23.29
N HIS A 692 -23.57 -20.54 24.39
CA HIS A 692 -24.12 -20.77 25.72
C HIS A 692 -25.30 -21.76 25.70
N GLY A 693 -25.17 -22.84 24.94
CA GLY A 693 -26.23 -23.83 24.74
C GLY A 693 -27.34 -23.31 23.82
N ALA A 694 -26.96 -22.71 22.68
CA ALA A 694 -27.86 -22.10 21.70
C ALA A 694 -28.74 -20.96 22.23
N ARG A 695 -28.40 -20.38 23.39
CA ARG A 695 -29.18 -19.28 24.00
C ARG A 695 -28.87 -17.93 23.38
N VAL A 696 -27.72 -17.78 22.73
CA VAL A 696 -27.21 -16.50 22.23
C VAL A 696 -27.16 -16.51 20.69
N ASP A 697 -28.18 -15.95 20.05
CA ASP A 697 -28.35 -16.02 18.59
C ASP A 697 -27.24 -15.28 17.82
N PHE A 698 -26.84 -14.10 18.27
CA PHE A 698 -25.78 -13.35 17.58
C PHE A 698 -24.41 -14.06 17.66
N GLN A 699 -24.14 -14.80 18.74
CA GLN A 699 -22.94 -15.65 18.82
C GLN A 699 -23.09 -16.89 17.93
N THR A 700 -24.29 -17.44 17.80
CA THR A 700 -24.58 -18.51 16.85
C THR A 700 -24.27 -18.05 15.42
N GLU A 701 -24.71 -16.86 15.02
CA GLU A 701 -24.40 -16.28 13.71
C GLU A 701 -22.90 -16.06 13.50
N ASN A 702 -22.17 -15.56 14.51
CA ASN A 702 -20.72 -15.41 14.46
C ASN A 702 -20.02 -16.76 14.20
N VAL A 703 -20.47 -17.82 14.88
CA VAL A 703 -19.95 -19.19 14.65
C VAL A 703 -20.24 -19.65 13.22
N LEU A 704 -21.46 -19.45 12.71
CA LEU A 704 -21.82 -19.84 11.34
C LEU A 704 -21.00 -19.08 10.29
N ALA A 705 -20.75 -17.78 10.50
CA ALA A 705 -19.91 -16.96 9.63
C ALA A 705 -18.46 -17.48 9.59
N ALA A 706 -17.88 -17.78 10.75
CA ALA A 706 -16.51 -18.32 10.83
C ALA A 706 -16.41 -19.72 10.23
N VAL A 707 -17.40 -20.58 10.44
CA VAL A 707 -17.50 -21.91 9.83
C VAL A 707 -17.59 -21.80 8.31
N ALA A 708 -18.44 -20.91 7.79
CA ALA A 708 -18.55 -20.68 6.34
C ALA A 708 -17.24 -20.17 5.74
N ALA A 709 -16.55 -19.25 6.41
CA ALA A 709 -15.25 -18.75 5.98
C ALA A 709 -14.16 -19.85 5.98
N ALA A 710 -14.10 -20.66 7.04
CA ALA A 710 -13.18 -21.80 7.12
C ALA A 710 -13.47 -22.85 6.04
N TRP A 711 -14.74 -23.11 5.76
CA TRP A 711 -15.14 -24.03 4.69
C TRP A 711 -14.84 -23.48 3.30
N ALA A 712 -14.94 -22.16 3.11
CA ALA A 712 -14.52 -21.50 1.88
C ALA A 712 -12.99 -21.56 1.65
N LEU A 713 -12.21 -21.69 2.72
CA LEU A 713 -10.75 -21.87 2.69
C LEU A 713 -10.32 -23.35 2.59
N ASP A 714 -11.28 -24.26 2.36
CA ASP A 714 -11.06 -25.71 2.29
C ASP A 714 -10.41 -26.31 3.56
N ILE A 715 -10.68 -25.71 4.73
CA ILE A 715 -10.27 -26.30 6.01
C ILE A 715 -11.06 -27.60 6.24
N PRO A 716 -10.40 -28.73 6.56
CA PRO A 716 -11.08 -29.99 6.82
C PRO A 716 -12.17 -29.90 7.89
N VAL A 717 -13.33 -30.51 7.63
CA VAL A 717 -14.52 -30.47 8.49
C VAL A 717 -14.23 -30.89 9.94
N ASP A 718 -13.38 -31.91 10.14
CA ASP A 718 -13.00 -32.36 11.48
C ASP A 718 -12.20 -31.30 12.27
N LEU A 719 -11.37 -30.52 11.58
CA LEU A 719 -10.64 -29.40 12.20
C LEU A 719 -11.57 -28.23 12.49
N ILE A 720 -12.55 -27.97 11.61
CA ILE A 720 -13.60 -26.97 11.87
C ILE A 720 -14.38 -27.34 13.13
N ARG A 721 -14.88 -28.59 13.21
CA ARG A 721 -15.62 -29.13 14.37
C ARG A 721 -14.80 -28.99 15.65
N ALA A 722 -13.59 -29.53 15.67
CA ALA A 722 -12.72 -29.46 16.84
C ALA A 722 -12.40 -28.01 17.23
N GLY A 723 -12.21 -27.13 16.23
CA GLY A 723 -11.87 -25.74 16.46
C GLY A 723 -12.97 -24.93 17.12
N ILE A 724 -14.24 -25.15 16.75
CA ILE A 724 -15.40 -24.46 17.35
C ILE A 724 -15.80 -25.06 18.70
N GLU A 725 -15.71 -26.39 18.88
CA GLU A 725 -16.07 -27.07 20.14
C GLU A 725 -15.04 -26.79 21.25
N THR A 726 -13.77 -26.56 20.89
CA THR A 726 -12.69 -26.25 21.85
C THR A 726 -12.36 -24.76 21.94
N PHE A 727 -13.17 -23.90 21.33
CA PHE A 727 -13.01 -22.46 21.44
C PHE A 727 -13.39 -22.02 22.86
N ASP A 728 -12.40 -22.06 23.74
CA ASP A 728 -12.58 -21.90 25.17
C ASP A 728 -12.67 -20.42 25.57
N ILE A 729 -13.69 -20.12 26.39
CA ILE A 729 -14.00 -18.80 26.96
C ILE A 729 -13.14 -18.50 28.19
N ASP A 730 -12.60 -19.54 28.84
CA ASP A 730 -11.91 -19.42 30.12
C ASP A 730 -10.40 -19.13 30.00
N GLN A 731 -9.82 -19.31 28.80
CA GLN A 731 -8.44 -18.90 28.50
C GLN A 731 -8.41 -17.50 27.86
N ALA A 732 -7.22 -16.88 27.84
CA ALA A 732 -6.96 -15.59 27.16
C ALA A 732 -7.30 -15.58 25.64
N ASP A 733 -7.87 -16.67 25.12
CA ASP A 733 -8.18 -16.97 23.74
C ASP A 733 -9.63 -16.60 23.33
N ALA A 734 -10.55 -16.31 24.26
CA ALA A 734 -11.87 -15.80 23.88
C ALA A 734 -11.95 -14.28 23.83
N PRO A 735 -12.63 -13.73 22.81
CA PRO A 735 -12.98 -12.33 22.77
C PRO A 735 -13.97 -12.04 23.89
N TRP A 736 -13.82 -10.92 24.55
CA TRP A 736 -14.51 -10.61 25.80
C TRP A 736 -15.97 -10.16 25.59
N GLN A 737 -16.59 -10.63 24.51
CA GLN A 737 -17.94 -10.34 24.06
C GLN A 737 -18.88 -11.46 24.53
N PHE A 738 -19.82 -11.15 25.42
CA PHE A 738 -20.72 -12.07 26.09
C PHE A 738 -20.02 -13.19 26.90
N THR A 739 -19.04 -12.80 27.72
CA THR A 739 -18.33 -13.72 28.63
C THR A 739 -19.18 -13.97 29.88
N LEU A 740 -19.59 -15.22 30.11
CA LEU A 740 -20.52 -15.59 31.18
C LEU A 740 -19.80 -16.23 32.37
N PHE A 741 -20.12 -15.76 33.56
CA PHE A 741 -19.65 -16.28 34.84
C PHE A 741 -20.83 -16.61 35.74
N GLN A 742 -20.73 -17.70 36.50
CA GLN A 742 -21.79 -18.11 37.43
C GLN A 742 -21.23 -18.47 38.80
N ARG A 743 -21.88 -17.95 39.85
CA ARG A 743 -21.57 -18.25 41.25
C ARG A 743 -22.80 -18.05 42.12
N ASP A 744 -23.09 -19.00 43.01
CA ASP A 744 -24.16 -18.89 44.03
C ASP A 744 -25.53 -18.46 43.45
N GLY A 745 -25.87 -18.96 42.27
CA GLY A 745 -27.10 -18.61 41.54
C GLY A 745 -27.05 -17.27 40.79
N VAL A 746 -26.02 -16.45 40.98
CA VAL A 746 -25.80 -15.18 40.26
C VAL A 746 -25.16 -15.46 38.90
N THR A 747 -25.69 -14.84 37.86
CA THR A 747 -25.11 -14.84 36.51
C THR A 747 -24.51 -13.47 36.23
N VAL A 748 -23.22 -13.41 35.91
CA VAL A 748 -22.53 -12.19 35.50
C VAL A 748 -22.11 -12.35 34.04
N VAL A 749 -22.46 -11.38 33.19
CA VAL A 749 -22.03 -11.30 31.80
C VAL A 749 -21.17 -10.06 31.62
N VAL A 750 -19.96 -10.25 31.07
CA VAL A 750 -19.09 -9.16 30.63
C VAL A 750 -19.20 -9.05 29.10
N ASP A 751 -19.43 -7.83 28.61
CA ASP A 751 -19.68 -7.58 27.18
C ASP A 751 -19.23 -6.16 26.79
N ASP A 752 -18.81 -5.94 25.54
CA ASP A 752 -18.35 -4.64 25.03
C ASP A 752 -19.43 -3.88 24.24
N VAL A 753 -20.70 -4.31 24.32
CA VAL A 753 -21.81 -3.66 23.63
C VAL A 753 -21.89 -2.17 23.99
N HIS A 754 -21.91 -1.33 22.97
CA HIS A 754 -21.88 0.13 23.10
C HIS A 754 -22.76 0.83 22.03
N ASN A 755 -23.64 0.08 21.37
CA ASN A 755 -24.54 0.58 20.32
C ASN A 755 -25.96 0.02 20.47
N ALA A 756 -26.95 0.71 19.88
CA ALA A 756 -28.36 0.32 20.02
C ALA A 756 -28.69 -1.05 19.39
N PRO A 757 -28.21 -1.42 18.19
CA PRO A 757 -28.44 -2.77 17.65
C PRO A 757 -27.89 -3.90 18.51
N GLY A 758 -26.65 -3.76 18.98
CA GLY A 758 -26.00 -4.69 19.88
C GLY A 758 -26.79 -4.83 21.17
N LEU A 759 -27.28 -3.73 21.75
CA LEU A 759 -28.14 -3.78 22.94
C LEU A 759 -29.47 -4.51 22.67
N ARG A 760 -30.06 -4.40 21.47
CA ARG A 760 -31.26 -5.17 21.11
C ARG A 760 -30.96 -6.66 21.04
N ALA A 761 -29.85 -7.04 20.39
CA ALA A 761 -29.41 -8.43 20.28
C ALA A 761 -29.07 -9.01 21.67
N LEU A 762 -28.34 -8.25 22.50
CA LEU A 762 -28.05 -8.58 23.88
C LEU A 762 -29.35 -8.75 24.68
N SER A 763 -30.30 -7.83 24.53
CA SER A 763 -31.59 -7.88 25.25
C SER A 763 -32.39 -9.14 24.93
N ALA A 764 -32.36 -9.60 23.67
CA ALA A 764 -32.99 -10.85 23.28
C ALA A 764 -32.32 -12.06 23.95
N ALA A 765 -30.98 -12.07 24.04
CA ALA A 765 -30.23 -13.12 24.71
C ALA A 765 -30.47 -13.13 26.22
N VAL A 766 -30.34 -11.98 26.91
CA VAL A 766 -30.49 -11.84 28.37
C VAL A 766 -31.86 -12.32 28.86
N ARG A 767 -32.92 -12.15 28.06
CA ARG A 767 -34.27 -12.65 28.40
C ARG A 767 -34.36 -14.17 28.52
N ARG A 768 -33.45 -14.91 27.88
CA ARG A 768 -33.38 -16.38 27.94
C ARG A 768 -32.61 -16.88 29.16
N PHE A 769 -32.00 -15.98 29.94
CA PHE A 769 -31.37 -16.32 31.21
C PHE A 769 -32.33 -16.08 32.38
N PRO A 770 -32.42 -17.03 33.33
CA PRO A 770 -33.24 -16.86 34.52
C PRO A 770 -32.67 -15.73 35.39
N ALA A 771 -33.54 -14.84 35.86
CA ALA A 771 -33.15 -13.75 36.75
C ALA A 771 -34.34 -13.30 37.60
N LYS A 772 -34.13 -13.08 38.90
CA LYS A 772 -35.08 -12.35 39.77
C LYS A 772 -34.97 -10.85 39.61
N ARG A 773 -33.74 -10.36 39.42
CA ARG A 773 -33.41 -8.95 39.20
C ARG A 773 -32.31 -8.87 38.15
N ARG A 774 -32.44 -7.91 37.23
CA ARG A 774 -31.45 -7.62 36.19
C ARG A 774 -30.76 -6.31 36.51
N VAL A 775 -29.43 -6.34 36.58
CA VAL A 775 -28.60 -5.16 36.87
C VAL A 775 -27.63 -4.92 35.71
N ALA A 776 -27.37 -3.66 35.35
CA ALA A 776 -26.36 -3.29 34.37
C ALA A 776 -25.40 -2.23 34.94
N VAL A 777 -24.11 -2.36 34.63
CA VAL A 777 -23.11 -1.28 34.71
C VAL A 777 -22.78 -0.87 33.28
N TYR A 778 -23.03 0.40 32.93
CA TYR A 778 -23.02 0.84 31.53
C TYR A 778 -22.55 2.29 31.38
N SER A 779 -21.91 2.60 30.26
CA SER A 779 -21.46 3.92 29.81
C SER A 779 -21.78 4.10 28.32
N ALA A 780 -21.67 5.34 27.84
CA ALA A 780 -22.05 5.68 26.47
C ALA A 780 -21.09 5.13 25.40
N GLY A 781 -19.87 4.71 25.78
CA GLY A 781 -18.82 4.38 24.83
C GLY A 781 -18.44 5.57 23.94
N ALA A 782 -18.05 5.29 22.70
CA ALA A 782 -17.66 6.27 21.68
C ALA A 782 -18.78 7.28 21.36
N ASP A 783 -18.37 8.44 20.83
CA ASP A 783 -19.31 9.47 20.38
C ASP A 783 -20.27 8.94 19.30
N ARG A 784 -21.57 9.06 19.55
CA ARG A 784 -22.66 8.72 18.63
C ARG A 784 -23.64 9.88 18.51
N ARG A 785 -24.67 9.79 17.68
CA ARG A 785 -25.72 10.84 17.63
C ARG A 785 -26.51 10.85 18.93
N ASP A 786 -27.05 12.00 19.30
CA ASP A 786 -27.86 12.14 20.53
C ASP A 786 -29.02 11.14 20.57
N ALA A 787 -29.70 10.96 19.44
CA ALA A 787 -30.81 10.02 19.30
C ALA A 787 -30.39 8.56 19.56
N ASP A 788 -29.18 8.17 19.18
CA ASP A 788 -28.69 6.80 19.39
C ASP A 788 -28.37 6.56 20.87
N LEU A 789 -27.79 7.56 21.57
CA LEU A 789 -27.54 7.46 23.02
C LEU A 789 -28.84 7.39 23.83
N VAL A 790 -29.84 8.20 23.46
CA VAL A 790 -31.18 8.13 24.09
C VAL A 790 -31.83 6.76 23.82
N GLU A 791 -31.73 6.23 22.60
CA GLU A 791 -32.24 4.90 22.27
C GLU A 791 -31.54 3.79 23.08
N GLN A 792 -30.22 3.88 23.29
CA GLN A 792 -29.50 2.94 24.16
C GLN A 792 -30.05 2.96 25.59
N GLY A 793 -30.22 4.15 26.17
CA GLY A 793 -30.83 4.31 27.49
C GLY A 793 -32.24 3.70 27.56
N ARG A 794 -33.05 3.91 26.52
CA ARG A 794 -34.40 3.35 26.42
C ARG A 794 -34.39 1.82 26.43
N LEU A 795 -33.49 1.20 25.67
CA LEU A 795 -33.34 -0.26 25.62
C LEU A 795 -32.89 -0.85 26.96
N LEU A 796 -31.93 -0.19 27.63
CA LEU A 796 -31.48 -0.60 28.96
C LEU A 796 -32.64 -0.53 29.98
N GLY A 797 -33.41 0.55 30.00
CA GLY A 797 -34.51 0.74 30.94
C GLY A 797 -35.67 -0.23 30.73
N GLN A 798 -35.84 -0.74 29.51
CA GLN A 798 -36.81 -1.79 29.22
C GLN A 798 -36.42 -3.16 29.80
N LEU A 799 -35.12 -3.41 29.96
CA LEU A 799 -34.60 -4.72 30.36
C LEU A 799 -34.21 -4.79 31.84
N PHE A 800 -33.45 -3.81 32.33
CA PHE A 800 -32.80 -3.83 33.63
C PHE A 800 -33.63 -3.15 34.72
N ASP A 801 -33.57 -3.69 35.94
CA ASP A 801 -34.20 -3.13 37.14
C ASP A 801 -33.33 -2.05 37.80
N LEU A 802 -32.01 -2.19 37.68
CA LEU A 802 -31.01 -1.24 38.17
C LEU A 802 -29.96 -1.02 37.07
N VAL A 803 -29.69 0.25 36.75
CA VAL A 803 -28.61 0.65 35.84
C VAL A 803 -27.68 1.60 36.58
N VAL A 804 -26.41 1.23 36.67
CA VAL A 804 -25.33 2.07 37.19
C VAL A 804 -24.59 2.67 36.02
N LEU A 805 -24.73 3.99 35.86
CA LEU A 805 -24.09 4.74 34.80
C LEU A 805 -22.72 5.25 35.26
N TYR A 806 -21.69 5.02 34.45
CA TYR A 806 -20.34 5.57 34.66
C TYR A 806 -19.87 6.37 33.45
N ASP A 807 -18.78 7.12 33.62
CA ASP A 807 -18.10 7.80 32.51
C ASP A 807 -16.84 6.99 32.16
N ASP A 808 -16.77 6.45 30.93
CA ASP A 808 -15.58 5.70 30.48
C ASP A 808 -14.43 6.68 30.17
N ALA A 809 -13.46 6.75 31.09
CA ALA A 809 -12.29 7.63 30.95
C ALA A 809 -11.31 7.15 29.86
N THR A 810 -11.46 5.93 29.33
CA THR A 810 -10.61 5.38 28.27
C THR A 810 -11.05 5.82 26.88
N VAL A 811 -12.31 6.25 26.73
CA VAL A 811 -12.89 6.69 25.47
C VAL A 811 -12.71 8.20 25.29
N LYS A 812 -12.14 8.61 24.15
CA LYS A 812 -12.06 10.02 23.79
C LYS A 812 -13.39 10.50 23.24
N SER A 813 -14.01 11.47 23.92
CA SER A 813 -15.26 12.11 23.49
C SER A 813 -15.02 13.58 23.14
N ARG A 814 -15.66 14.05 22.07
CA ARG A 814 -15.78 15.48 21.69
C ARG A 814 -16.83 16.20 22.52
N ARG A 815 -17.65 15.47 23.29
CA ARG A 815 -18.74 16.00 24.11
C ARG A 815 -18.20 16.52 25.45
N PRO A 816 -18.84 17.54 26.05
CA PRO A 816 -18.59 17.91 27.44
C PRO A 816 -18.79 16.72 28.40
N ALA A 817 -17.95 16.65 29.43
CA ALA A 817 -18.01 15.59 30.44
C ALA A 817 -19.42 15.44 31.05
N GLY A 818 -19.90 14.21 31.15
CA GLY A 818 -21.23 13.87 31.66
C GLY A 818 -22.40 14.09 30.69
N GLN A 819 -22.20 14.73 29.53
CA GLN A 819 -23.28 14.95 28.55
C GLN A 819 -23.79 13.62 27.97
N ALA A 820 -22.89 12.70 27.63
CA ALA A 820 -23.27 11.39 27.10
C ALA A 820 -24.05 10.57 28.14
N ARG A 821 -23.62 10.60 29.40
CA ARG A 821 -24.35 9.99 30.52
C ARG A 821 -25.74 10.60 30.72
N ALA A 822 -25.88 11.92 30.54
CA ALA A 822 -27.18 12.60 30.63
C ALA A 822 -28.16 12.13 29.54
N LEU A 823 -27.68 11.89 28.32
CA LEU A 823 -28.49 11.36 27.22
C LEU A 823 -28.92 9.90 27.46
N LEU A 824 -28.02 9.06 27.98
CA LEU A 824 -28.39 7.70 28.43
C LEU A 824 -29.46 7.73 29.53
N ARG A 825 -29.28 8.63 30.51
CA ARG A 825 -30.25 8.83 31.60
C ARG A 825 -31.62 9.25 31.07
N GLN A 826 -31.66 10.19 30.13
CA GLN A 826 -32.91 10.58 29.47
C GLN A 826 -33.61 9.36 28.85
N GLY A 827 -32.87 8.54 28.10
CA GLY A 827 -33.42 7.31 27.53
C GLY A 827 -33.97 6.33 28.58
N LEU A 828 -33.25 6.13 29.69
CA LEU A 828 -33.70 5.28 30.79
C LEU A 828 -35.03 5.76 31.40
N GLU A 829 -35.16 7.07 31.59
CA GLU A 829 -36.38 7.70 32.09
C GLU A 829 -37.54 7.58 31.09
N ASP A 830 -37.25 7.66 29.78
CA ASP A 830 -38.19 7.52 28.67
C ASP A 830 -38.59 6.04 28.37
N SER A 831 -38.00 5.06 29.07
CA SER A 831 -38.19 3.63 28.79
C SER A 831 -39.61 3.11 29.05
N GLY A 832 -40.44 3.86 29.79
CA GLY A 832 -41.81 3.50 30.14
C GLY A 832 -41.93 2.46 31.27
N ARG A 833 -40.81 2.08 31.91
CA ARG A 833 -40.75 1.17 33.06
C ARG A 833 -39.99 1.86 34.21
N PRO A 834 -40.39 1.67 35.48
CA PRO A 834 -39.61 2.18 36.60
C PRO A 834 -38.26 1.45 36.67
N VAL A 835 -37.18 2.16 36.39
CA VAL A 835 -35.78 1.70 36.51
C VAL A 835 -35.07 2.49 37.59
N ARG A 836 -34.31 1.81 38.47
CA ARG A 836 -33.44 2.49 39.43
C ARG A 836 -32.16 2.91 38.71
N ILE A 837 -31.82 4.18 38.76
CA ILE A 837 -30.62 4.73 38.10
C ILE A 837 -29.66 5.23 39.17
N LEU A 838 -28.39 4.81 39.11
CA LEU A 838 -27.31 5.32 39.94
C LEU A 838 -26.22 5.90 39.04
N ASP A 839 -25.64 7.04 39.40
CA ASP A 839 -24.42 7.54 38.76
C ASP A 839 -23.23 7.20 39.67
N GLU A 840 -22.25 6.48 39.14
CA GLU A 840 -20.95 6.25 39.75
C GLU A 840 -19.89 6.50 38.67
N PRO A 841 -19.24 7.68 38.66
CA PRO A 841 -18.31 8.03 37.59
C PRO A 841 -17.11 7.09 37.47
N ASP A 842 -16.71 6.42 38.56
CA ASP A 842 -15.57 5.49 38.55
C ASP A 842 -16.03 4.07 38.20
N HIS A 843 -15.54 3.55 37.08
CA HIS A 843 -15.91 2.24 36.55
C HIS A 843 -15.66 1.08 37.53
N ALA A 844 -14.50 1.05 38.19
CA ALA A 844 -14.16 -0.02 39.13
C ALA A 844 -15.08 -0.01 40.36
N ARG A 845 -15.41 1.19 40.86
CA ARG A 845 -16.39 1.35 41.95
C ARG A 845 -17.80 0.97 41.51
N ALA A 846 -18.20 1.31 40.28
CA ALA A 846 -19.51 0.93 39.75
C ALA A 846 -19.67 -0.60 39.69
N ILE A 847 -18.66 -1.30 39.16
CA ILE A 847 -18.62 -2.77 39.14
C ILE A 847 -18.65 -3.33 40.56
N GLN A 848 -17.77 -2.84 41.44
CA GLN A 848 -17.67 -3.34 42.81
C GLN A 848 -18.96 -3.13 43.60
N HIS A 849 -19.63 -1.97 43.42
CA HIS A 849 -20.92 -1.68 44.04
C HIS A 849 -22.00 -2.70 43.66
N VAL A 850 -22.07 -3.06 42.37
CA VAL A 850 -23.04 -4.03 41.88
C VAL A 850 -22.70 -5.45 42.32
N LEU A 851 -21.42 -5.84 42.27
CA LEU A 851 -20.98 -7.15 42.74
C LEU A 851 -21.21 -7.30 44.25
N ASP A 852 -20.87 -6.32 45.09
CA ASP A 852 -21.08 -6.39 46.54
C ASP A 852 -22.56 -6.37 46.93
N GLY A 853 -23.40 -5.66 46.16
CA GLY A 853 -24.86 -5.54 46.37
C GLY A 853 -25.72 -6.61 45.71
N ARG A 854 -25.11 -7.68 45.17
CA ARG A 854 -25.78 -8.81 44.49
C ARG A 854 -26.74 -9.56 45.41
N ALA A 855 -27.82 -10.09 44.84
CA ALA A 855 -28.74 -11.03 45.48
C ALA A 855 -28.73 -12.38 44.74
N SER A 856 -29.18 -13.44 45.40
CA SER A 856 -29.34 -14.77 44.77
C SER A 856 -30.25 -14.67 43.54
N ASP A 857 -29.86 -15.35 42.46
CA ASP A 857 -30.57 -15.37 41.17
C ASP A 857 -30.58 -14.02 40.43
N ASP A 858 -29.63 -13.12 40.72
CA ASP A 858 -29.43 -11.91 39.93
C ASP A 858 -28.76 -12.22 38.57
N PHE A 859 -29.13 -11.44 37.56
CA PHE A 859 -28.37 -11.32 36.32
C PHE A 859 -27.71 -9.95 36.27
N ILE A 860 -26.39 -9.92 36.07
CA ILE A 860 -25.58 -8.71 36.07
C ILE A 860 -24.89 -8.58 34.72
N LEU A 861 -25.16 -7.50 33.98
CA LEU A 861 -24.36 -7.08 32.83
C LEU A 861 -23.29 -6.10 33.28
N LEU A 862 -22.03 -6.37 32.95
CA LEU A 862 -20.92 -5.45 33.12
C LEU A 862 -20.41 -5.06 31.74
N GLN A 863 -20.63 -3.82 31.32
CA GLN A 863 -19.98 -3.31 30.12
C GLN A 863 -18.48 -3.20 30.38
N SER A 864 -17.67 -3.79 29.49
CA SER A 864 -16.22 -3.65 29.52
C SER A 864 -15.77 -2.43 28.73
N ASP A 865 -14.68 -1.80 29.15
CA ASP A 865 -14.05 -0.66 28.46
C ASP A 865 -13.80 -0.99 26.98
N GLU A 866 -14.13 -0.06 26.07
CA GLU A 866 -13.96 -0.25 24.62
C GLU A 866 -12.50 -0.56 24.24
N ALA A 867 -11.54 -0.07 25.02
CA ALA A 867 -10.13 -0.30 24.76
C ALA A 867 -9.57 -1.56 25.45
N PHE A 868 -10.19 -2.05 26.54
CA PHE A 868 -9.52 -2.98 27.46
C PHE A 868 -10.44 -3.67 28.49
N SER A 869 -10.92 -4.87 28.20
CA SER A 869 -11.79 -5.65 29.12
C SER A 869 -11.11 -6.26 30.36
N GLY A 870 -9.78 -6.35 30.38
CA GLY A 870 -9.01 -7.03 31.44
C GLY A 870 -9.35 -6.65 32.90
N PRO A 871 -9.48 -5.37 33.27
CA PRO A 871 -9.72 -4.91 34.63
C PRO A 871 -11.10 -5.32 35.13
N THR A 872 -12.11 -5.25 34.26
CA THR A 872 -13.47 -5.74 34.53
C THR A 872 -13.42 -7.23 34.85
N ILE A 873 -12.69 -8.00 34.06
CA ILE A 873 -12.58 -9.44 34.25
C ILE A 873 -11.77 -9.81 35.49
N ASP A 874 -10.71 -9.08 35.79
CA ASP A 874 -9.94 -9.29 37.02
C ASP A 874 -10.77 -8.99 38.28
N LEU A 875 -11.71 -8.05 38.21
CA LEU A 875 -12.71 -7.82 39.26
C LEU A 875 -13.68 -9.01 39.37
N VAL A 876 -14.22 -9.50 38.25
CA VAL A 876 -15.14 -10.64 38.25
C VAL A 876 -14.44 -11.94 38.69
N ARG A 877 -13.20 -12.18 38.27
CA ARG A 877 -12.39 -13.34 38.69
C ARG A 877 -12.10 -13.31 40.18
N ARG A 878 -11.73 -12.15 40.73
CA ARG A 878 -11.59 -11.99 42.19
C ARG A 878 -12.91 -12.25 42.89
N TRP A 879 -14.02 -11.79 42.33
CA TRP A 879 -15.35 -12.08 42.84
C TRP A 879 -15.70 -13.57 42.76
N ILE A 880 -15.27 -14.33 41.76
CA ILE A 880 -15.50 -15.80 41.71
C ILE A 880 -14.68 -16.53 42.78
N GLN A 881 -13.47 -16.03 43.08
CA GLN A 881 -12.53 -16.66 44.01
C GLN A 881 -12.77 -16.38 45.50
N GLN A 882 -13.48 -15.30 45.83
CA GLN A 882 -13.93 -15.01 47.21
C GLN A 882 -14.93 -16.05 47.71
#